data_AF-A0A367ZTC8-F1
#
_entry.id   AF-A0A367ZTC8-F1
#
_cell.length_a   1.000
_cell.length_b   1.000
_cell.length_c   1.000
_cell.angle_alpha   90.00
_cell.angle_beta   90.00
_cell.angle_gamma   90.00
#
_symmetry.space_group_name_H-M   'P 1'
#
loop_
_entity.id
_entity.type
_entity.pdbx_description
1 polymer ?
#
loop_
_entity_poly.entity_id
_entity_poly.type
_entity_poly.pdbx_seq_one_letter_code
_entity_poly.pdbx_strand_id
1 'polypeptide(L)'
;MSQRANLLFDERTLAQSLALMGRGLLALWVFAVFPVAVLQVAIRQIDHLEVESRIRQDQVRQERRLNRLVRIGDDVRLLTHFLQSFLPRLATLKGPEQRAWLRRLDRLFPQAADLYWFDGAGRLLPDLSSRRHPRRATEMAFAALRKFETGPLTHNEEGLLMSFLRIASVNGLEGSRHRAFQLLRRDTDSHLVWSVLAAGEAAEARRRPEAPAGFMALLHAGRLRQNRALGAGLRLFRQRYPRDRFGLARLAGGQVRLWPRHLEAEAPLRRALLAALARYDKYFETDDAHVTLVQRAPNEYLLGIAPRPRFLRPLTWTWINLASLGWGLLVLGRLMQGRGLLWGSISRKLLGLFFFAVGTPALVLLVVGFYALRDHGNVLRQNLETRLREKLAQYDQRLPAELTRLESWVGRIIREARRARSLAERNAILDRFRQEKTIDQVFVVDKTGSASFALDKPPDEPLARKRTQFSLILCREMLRRLNKAVVFDSGSLVAEATERMFDTLVGGQKTDFNRLTHELGRFTLLTFLDEAAYIYLDAFFDSKGQADSLLLAHMPRERLERTFLDKTLRDLVRQPDIVWRVNALGDVPRLGAVIMDETDRPVYDRISREVRASRSVVRQVTTSGAEEILWVGLRGQNLTRFVLVARTSLRPVEEYLGTLWGWLVLVALLVFVSTAVIGVLLLENILVPVASLEAGISSIRGRRFDHRIPIHADDELGHVSQLMNTMIEGMNDLQVAKVVQESLFPAGALTVGPYRIHGHSRSMADIGGDYYDYFQTPDGQLLGLMGDVSGHGVSAALIMGMAKCALTLDDTPGRSIPEFLATFNRFLLKTIKRRKMMTMFCFQVDPRTHRLTFANAGHNFPFLRPGTGGPVSELAQEAMPLGVRAHTRYATREIDLAPGDTLLLYTDGLVEAVCRNGEQVGYERAKEWYARVAHLPPEQVVERLFAIFDEETTSDQPGDDVSLICLKRMA
;
A
#
# COMPACT_ATOMS: atom_id res chain seq x y z
N MET A 1 -59.12 -40.52 -18.74
CA MET A 1 -58.35 -39.27 -18.90
C MET A 1 -57.61 -38.92 -17.61
N SER A 2 -56.55 -39.65 -17.26
CA SER A 2 -55.74 -39.35 -16.05
C SER A 2 -54.30 -39.85 -16.18
N GLN A 3 -53.63 -39.52 -17.30
CA GLN A 3 -52.26 -40.01 -17.55
C GLN A 3 -51.37 -39.02 -18.34
N ARG A 4 -51.56 -37.71 -18.16
CA ARG A 4 -50.77 -36.68 -18.88
C ARG A 4 -50.26 -35.53 -18.01
N ALA A 5 -49.93 -35.78 -16.74
CA ALA A 5 -49.41 -34.74 -15.83
C ALA A 5 -48.17 -35.17 -15.03
N ASN A 6 -47.35 -36.08 -15.57
CA ASN A 6 -46.08 -36.52 -14.94
C ASN A 6 -44.85 -36.35 -15.85
N LEU A 7 -44.94 -35.52 -16.89
CA LEU A 7 -43.79 -35.14 -17.71
C LEU A 7 -43.46 -33.68 -17.42
N LEU A 8 -42.17 -33.44 -17.10
CA LEU A 8 -41.51 -32.16 -16.87
C LEU A 8 -41.38 -31.73 -15.40
N PHE A 9 -40.61 -32.46 -14.60
CA PHE A 9 -39.60 -31.90 -13.68
C PHE A 9 -38.71 -33.04 -13.22
N ASP A 10 -37.74 -33.40 -14.06
CA ASP A 10 -36.71 -34.39 -13.71
C ASP A 10 -35.74 -33.72 -12.73
N GLU A 11 -35.83 -34.05 -11.44
CA GLU A 11 -34.98 -33.50 -10.37
C GLU A 11 -33.48 -33.59 -10.69
N ARG A 12 -33.07 -34.57 -11.52
CA ARG A 12 -31.67 -34.70 -11.98
C ARG A 12 -31.25 -33.56 -12.91
N THR A 13 -32.13 -33.10 -13.79
CA THR A 13 -31.83 -31.96 -14.67
C THR A 13 -31.77 -30.63 -13.91
N LEU A 14 -32.60 -30.48 -12.87
CA LEU A 14 -32.62 -29.29 -12.01
C LEU A 14 -31.38 -29.23 -11.09
N ALA A 15 -30.96 -30.38 -10.56
CA ALA A 15 -29.71 -30.50 -9.79
C ALA A 15 -28.46 -30.27 -10.67
N GLN A 16 -28.44 -30.77 -11.90
CA GLN A 16 -27.34 -30.51 -12.85
C GLN A 16 -27.26 -29.05 -13.26
N SER A 17 -28.40 -28.40 -13.54
CA SER A 17 -28.43 -26.98 -13.89
C SER A 17 -28.08 -26.08 -12.72
N LEU A 18 -28.50 -26.40 -11.48
CA LEU A 18 -28.03 -25.73 -10.26
C LEU A 18 -26.52 -25.90 -10.03
N ALA A 19 -25.97 -27.09 -10.26
CA ALA A 19 -24.53 -27.35 -10.14
C ALA A 19 -23.70 -26.60 -11.21
N LEU A 20 -24.20 -26.52 -12.45
CA LEU A 20 -23.62 -25.72 -13.53
C LEU A 20 -23.66 -24.21 -13.20
N MET A 21 -24.79 -23.74 -12.68
CA MET A 21 -24.98 -22.35 -12.26
C MET A 21 -24.08 -21.99 -11.08
N GLY A 22 -23.92 -22.89 -10.11
CA GLY A 22 -22.99 -22.76 -8.99
C GLY A 22 -21.52 -22.72 -9.42
N ARG A 23 -21.11 -23.57 -10.37
CA ARG A 23 -19.76 -23.53 -10.96
C ARG A 23 -19.50 -22.25 -11.75
N GLY A 24 -20.50 -21.77 -12.50
CA GLY A 24 -20.44 -20.50 -13.21
C GLY A 24 -20.30 -19.29 -12.27
N LEU A 25 -21.06 -19.29 -11.17
CA LEU A 25 -20.96 -18.27 -10.12
C LEU A 25 -19.60 -18.29 -9.42
N LEU A 26 -19.08 -19.48 -9.08
CA LEU A 26 -17.76 -19.61 -8.45
C LEU A 26 -16.66 -19.11 -9.38
N ALA A 27 -16.70 -19.47 -10.66
CA ALA A 27 -15.74 -19.00 -11.66
C ALA A 27 -15.82 -17.48 -11.85
N LEU A 28 -17.04 -16.92 -11.91
CA LEU A 28 -17.23 -15.47 -11.96
C LEU A 28 -16.65 -14.79 -10.72
N TRP A 29 -16.83 -15.39 -9.53
CA TRP A 29 -16.32 -14.85 -8.29
C TRP A 29 -14.79 -14.83 -8.25
N VAL A 30 -14.16 -15.97 -8.58
CA VAL A 30 -12.71 -16.17 -8.50
C VAL A 30 -11.95 -15.37 -9.57
N PHE A 31 -12.45 -15.34 -10.81
CA PHE A 31 -11.72 -14.77 -11.93
C PHE A 31 -12.14 -13.34 -12.32
N ALA A 32 -13.28 -12.85 -11.82
CA ALA A 32 -13.73 -11.49 -12.07
C ALA A 32 -13.95 -10.69 -10.78
N VAL A 33 -14.84 -11.12 -9.88
CA VAL A 33 -15.28 -10.28 -8.76
C VAL A 33 -14.18 -10.06 -7.72
N PHE A 34 -13.58 -11.14 -7.21
CA PHE A 34 -12.54 -11.09 -6.18
C PHE A 34 -11.31 -10.27 -6.58
N PRO A 35 -10.64 -10.52 -7.72
CA PRO A 35 -9.44 -9.78 -8.10
C PRO A 35 -9.70 -8.31 -8.39
N VAL A 36 -10.85 -8.00 -9.00
CA VAL A 36 -11.30 -6.62 -9.18
C VAL A 36 -11.47 -5.97 -7.82
N ALA A 37 -12.14 -6.63 -6.86
CA ALA A 37 -12.36 -6.10 -5.53
C ALA A 37 -11.04 -5.86 -4.79
N VAL A 38 -10.11 -6.82 -4.85
CA VAL A 38 -8.78 -6.72 -4.23
C VAL A 38 -7.97 -5.58 -4.83
N LEU A 39 -7.92 -5.49 -6.17
CA LEU A 39 -7.23 -4.40 -6.86
C LEU A 39 -7.87 -3.05 -6.55
N GLN A 40 -9.20 -2.96 -6.51
CA GLN A 40 -9.92 -1.74 -6.14
C GLN A 40 -9.64 -1.33 -4.69
N VAL A 41 -9.60 -2.27 -3.75
CA VAL A 41 -9.24 -2.00 -2.35
C VAL A 41 -7.80 -1.50 -2.24
N ALA A 42 -6.85 -2.16 -2.91
CA ALA A 42 -5.47 -1.72 -2.95
C ALA A 42 -5.33 -0.30 -3.52
N ILE A 43 -5.96 -0.02 -4.66
CA ILE A 43 -5.96 1.31 -5.27
C ILE A 43 -6.63 2.35 -4.38
N ARG A 44 -7.74 2.03 -3.68
CA ARG A 44 -8.38 2.92 -2.70
C ARG A 44 -7.45 3.25 -1.54
N GLN A 45 -6.74 2.26 -1.00
CA GLN A 45 -5.76 2.50 0.06
C GLN A 45 -4.63 3.39 -0.42
N ILE A 46 -4.09 3.15 -1.62
CA ILE A 46 -3.06 4.00 -2.23
C ILE A 46 -3.57 5.44 -2.37
N ASP A 47 -4.76 5.61 -2.93
CA ASP A 47 -5.40 6.93 -3.11
C ASP A 47 -5.58 7.64 -1.77
N HIS A 48 -6.08 6.94 -0.74
CA HIS A 48 -6.24 7.49 0.61
C HIS A 48 -4.90 7.96 1.22
N LEU A 49 -3.88 7.11 1.19
CA LEU A 49 -2.56 7.39 1.78
C LEU A 49 -1.84 8.54 1.06
N GLU A 50 -1.92 8.58 -0.27
CA GLU A 50 -1.29 9.63 -1.06
C GLU A 50 -2.02 10.98 -0.92
N VAL A 51 -3.35 10.95 -0.77
CA VAL A 51 -4.14 12.13 -0.38
C VAL A 51 -3.70 12.64 1.00
N GLU A 52 -3.57 11.77 2.00
CA GLU A 52 -3.14 12.14 3.35
C GLU A 52 -1.72 12.74 3.38
N SER A 53 -0.79 12.12 2.65
CA SER A 53 0.57 12.63 2.45
C SER A 53 0.59 14.04 1.85
N ARG A 54 -0.23 14.29 0.81
CA ARG A 54 -0.37 15.62 0.20
C ARG A 54 -0.98 16.63 1.15
N ILE A 55 -2.00 16.24 1.93
CA ILE A 55 -2.59 17.12 2.96
C ILE A 55 -1.52 17.55 3.96
N ARG A 56 -0.70 16.62 4.48
CA ARG A 56 0.40 16.96 5.41
C ARG A 56 1.42 17.92 4.78
N GLN A 57 1.79 17.71 3.51
CA GLN A 57 2.71 18.61 2.80
C GLN A 57 2.10 20.01 2.60
N ASP A 58 0.81 20.08 2.27
CA ASP A 58 0.09 21.34 2.10
C ASP A 58 -0.05 22.09 3.42
N GLN A 59 -0.36 21.39 4.52
CA GLN A 59 -0.40 21.94 5.87
C GLN A 59 0.94 22.60 6.25
N VAL A 60 2.08 21.91 6.07
CA VAL A 60 3.41 22.47 6.36
C VAL A 60 3.73 23.68 5.47
N ARG A 61 3.38 23.63 4.18
CA ARG A 61 3.57 24.77 3.25
C ARG A 61 2.71 25.97 3.65
N GLN A 62 1.46 25.74 4.00
CA GLN A 62 0.52 26.76 4.45
C GLN A 62 0.97 27.38 5.76
N GLU A 63 1.37 26.58 6.75
CA GLU A 63 1.87 27.08 8.03
C GLU A 63 3.09 28.00 7.83
N ARG A 64 4.05 27.61 6.98
CA ARG A 64 5.21 28.48 6.62
C ARG A 64 4.79 29.78 5.93
N ARG A 65 3.70 29.76 5.15
CA ARG A 65 3.14 30.96 4.48
C ARG A 65 2.42 31.86 5.49
N LEU A 66 1.60 31.28 6.35
CA LEU A 66 0.86 31.97 7.41
C LEU A 66 1.80 32.58 8.45
N ASN A 67 2.84 31.88 8.88
CA ASN A 67 3.87 32.41 9.77
C ASN A 67 4.61 33.62 9.18
N ARG A 68 4.75 33.72 7.85
CA ARG A 68 5.24 34.94 7.19
C ARG A 68 4.24 36.10 7.28
N LEU A 69 2.94 35.82 7.21
CA LEU A 69 1.86 36.80 7.39
C LEU A 69 1.71 37.25 8.87
N VAL A 70 2.00 36.40 9.85
CA VAL A 70 2.04 36.79 11.27
C VAL A 70 3.04 37.94 11.48
N ARG A 71 4.20 37.89 10.79
CA ARG A 71 5.22 38.95 10.83
C ARG A 71 4.80 40.27 10.16
N ILE A 72 3.77 40.24 9.30
CA ILE A 72 3.20 41.42 8.60
C ILE A 72 2.28 42.25 9.53
N GLY A 73 2.10 41.84 10.79
CA GLY A 73 1.22 42.50 11.77
C GLY A 73 1.74 43.79 12.43
N ASP A 74 3.02 44.13 12.29
CA ASP A 74 3.54 45.43 12.73
C ASP A 74 3.44 46.43 11.56
N ASP A 75 2.26 47.06 11.39
CA ASP A 75 1.99 48.09 10.37
C ASP A 75 3.10 49.17 10.35
N VAL A 76 3.65 49.48 11.52
CA VAL A 76 4.80 50.36 11.72
C VAL A 76 6.07 49.82 11.04
N ARG A 77 6.45 48.55 11.24
CA ARG A 77 7.69 47.99 10.69
C ARG A 77 7.64 47.90 9.17
N LEU A 78 6.48 47.55 8.62
CA LEU A 78 6.23 47.53 7.19
C LEU A 78 6.27 48.92 6.56
N LEU A 79 5.59 49.90 7.17
CA LEU A 79 5.65 51.29 6.73
C LEU A 79 7.07 51.85 6.83
N THR A 80 7.79 51.52 7.91
CA THR A 80 9.19 51.93 8.11
C THR A 80 10.11 51.35 7.05
N HIS A 81 10.03 50.04 6.79
CA HIS A 81 10.84 49.39 5.75
C HIS A 81 10.48 49.89 4.34
N PHE A 82 9.18 50.10 4.08
CA PHE A 82 8.70 50.67 2.82
C PHE A 82 9.23 52.10 2.62
N LEU A 83 9.07 52.98 3.61
CA LEU A 83 9.62 54.33 3.57
C LEU A 83 11.14 54.30 3.39
N GLN A 84 11.89 53.48 4.14
CA GLN A 84 13.34 53.36 4.02
C GLN A 84 13.80 52.92 2.61
N SER A 85 13.10 51.97 1.99
CA SER A 85 13.45 51.46 0.67
C SER A 85 13.08 52.41 -0.49
N PHE A 86 12.09 53.28 -0.28
CA PHE A 86 11.52 54.11 -1.34
C PHE A 86 11.83 55.61 -1.19
N LEU A 87 12.20 56.09 0.01
CA LEU A 87 12.60 57.47 0.29
C LEU A 87 13.76 57.95 -0.62
N PRO A 88 14.83 57.17 -0.84
CA PRO A 88 15.91 57.58 -1.76
C PRO A 88 15.45 57.71 -3.21
N ARG A 89 14.55 56.82 -3.66
CA ARG A 89 13.97 56.86 -5.02
C ARG A 89 12.96 57.98 -5.21
N LEU A 90 12.33 58.47 -4.14
CA LEU A 90 11.44 59.62 -4.23
C LEU A 90 12.19 60.92 -4.52
N ALA A 91 13.45 61.01 -4.07
CA ALA A 91 14.31 62.16 -4.29
C ALA A 91 14.64 62.39 -5.77
N THR A 92 14.49 61.35 -6.61
CA THR A 92 14.79 61.40 -8.05
C THR A 92 13.56 61.66 -8.93
N LEU A 93 12.34 61.69 -8.39
CA LEU A 93 11.08 61.84 -9.15
C LEU A 93 10.69 63.31 -9.38
N LYS A 94 9.97 63.62 -10.48
CA LYS A 94 9.50 64.99 -10.81
C LYS A 94 8.19 65.34 -10.09
N GLY A 95 7.99 66.63 -9.80
CA GLY A 95 6.89 67.18 -8.98
C GLY A 95 5.45 66.64 -9.20
N PRO A 96 4.98 66.32 -10.42
CA PRO A 96 3.64 65.73 -10.63
C PRO A 96 3.57 64.25 -10.18
N GLU A 97 4.59 63.45 -10.49
CA GLU A 97 4.67 62.03 -10.14
C GLU A 97 4.89 61.83 -8.65
N GLN A 98 5.73 62.68 -8.06
CA GLN A 98 5.98 62.78 -6.64
C GLN A 98 4.68 63.09 -5.86
N ARG A 99 3.86 64.06 -6.34
CA ARG A 99 2.54 64.36 -5.77
C ARG A 99 1.51 63.24 -5.97
N ALA A 100 1.56 62.53 -7.10
CA ALA A 100 0.70 61.37 -7.34
C ALA A 100 1.03 60.22 -6.39
N TRP A 101 2.32 60.01 -6.11
CA TRP A 101 2.81 58.99 -5.18
C TRP A 101 2.46 59.31 -3.73
N LEU A 102 2.62 60.58 -3.31
CA LEU A 102 2.23 61.02 -1.97
C LEU A 102 0.72 60.84 -1.74
N ARG A 103 -0.12 61.14 -2.74
CA ARG A 103 -1.56 60.82 -2.70
C ARG A 103 -1.86 59.32 -2.65
N ARG A 104 -0.92 58.46 -3.07
CA ARG A 104 -1.04 57.00 -2.98
C ARG A 104 -0.63 56.49 -1.61
N LEU A 105 0.41 57.09 -1.02
CA LEU A 105 0.86 56.80 0.35
C LEU A 105 -0.18 57.25 1.39
N ASP A 106 -0.73 58.46 1.26
CA ASP A 106 -1.81 58.95 2.12
C ASP A 106 -3.12 58.13 1.94
N ARG A 107 -3.40 57.61 0.73
CA ARG A 107 -4.50 56.64 0.54
C ARG A 107 -4.28 55.31 1.25
N LEU A 108 -3.04 54.81 1.28
CA LEU A 108 -2.69 53.55 1.92
C LEU A 108 -2.62 53.68 3.46
N PHE A 109 -2.11 54.81 3.95
CA PHE A 109 -1.86 55.09 5.37
C PHE A 109 -2.31 56.53 5.76
N PRO A 110 -3.62 56.83 5.71
CA PRO A 110 -4.13 58.19 5.91
C PRO A 110 -3.84 58.68 7.34
N GLN A 111 -3.25 59.88 7.45
CA GLN A 111 -2.92 60.54 8.73
C GLN A 111 -1.99 59.72 9.67
N ALA A 112 -1.25 58.74 9.14
CA ALA A 112 -0.37 57.87 9.92
C ALA A 112 1.09 58.36 9.96
N ALA A 113 1.46 59.29 9.08
CA ALA A 113 2.80 59.85 8.96
C ALA A 113 2.71 61.34 8.59
N ASP A 114 3.47 62.19 9.28
CA ASP A 114 3.75 63.55 8.83
C ASP A 114 5.09 63.57 8.09
N LEU A 115 5.10 64.06 6.85
CA LEU A 115 6.26 64.05 5.96
C LEU A 115 6.75 65.48 5.72
N TYR A 116 8.00 65.76 6.08
CA TYR A 116 8.67 67.06 5.96
C TYR A 116 9.85 66.96 5.00
N TRP A 117 10.01 68.00 4.18
CA TRP A 117 11.01 68.05 3.13
C TRP A 117 11.86 69.31 3.23
N PHE A 118 13.19 69.14 3.21
CA PHE A 118 14.14 70.23 3.36
C PHE A 118 15.03 70.40 2.12
N ASP A 119 15.30 71.65 1.74
CA ASP A 119 16.26 72.00 0.71
C ASP A 119 17.73 71.90 1.20
N GLY A 120 18.69 72.18 0.31
CA GLY A 120 20.13 72.18 0.64
C GLY A 120 20.54 73.10 1.79
N ALA A 121 19.76 74.16 2.05
CA ALA A 121 19.97 75.12 3.13
C ALA A 121 19.21 74.76 4.41
N GLY A 122 18.45 73.66 4.43
CA GLY A 122 17.65 73.23 5.58
C GLY A 122 16.31 73.95 5.72
N ARG A 123 15.84 74.66 4.70
CA ARG A 123 14.53 75.32 4.69
C ARG A 123 13.45 74.33 4.29
N LEU A 124 12.28 74.44 4.92
CA LEU A 124 11.13 73.58 4.62
C LEU A 124 10.55 73.98 3.25
N LEU A 125 10.53 73.05 2.31
CA LEU A 125 9.82 73.16 1.02
C LEU A 125 8.30 73.06 1.25
N PRO A 126 7.43 73.52 0.32
CA PRO A 126 5.98 73.61 0.57
C PRO A 126 5.39 72.35 1.21
N ASP A 127 4.85 72.56 2.42
CA ASP A 127 4.51 71.56 3.41
C ASP A 127 3.35 70.66 2.93
N LEU A 128 3.61 69.37 2.81
CA LEU A 128 2.61 68.35 2.45
C LEU A 128 2.13 67.57 3.69
N SER A 129 2.51 67.99 4.90
CA SER A 129 2.05 67.38 6.14
C SER A 129 0.61 67.81 6.50
N SER A 130 -0.13 66.92 7.16
CA SER A 130 -1.53 67.15 7.50
C SER A 130 -1.73 68.05 8.74
N ARG A 131 -0.65 68.31 9.50
CA ARG A 131 -0.64 69.07 10.76
C ARG A 131 0.30 70.26 10.65
N ARG A 132 -0.21 71.47 10.92
CA ARG A 132 0.59 72.70 10.94
C ARG A 132 1.49 72.75 12.17
N HIS A 133 2.76 72.41 12.01
CA HIS A 133 3.81 72.76 12.97
C HIS A 133 4.41 74.13 12.62
N PRO A 134 4.89 74.93 13.59
CA PRO A 134 5.51 76.23 13.29
C PRO A 134 6.74 76.01 12.40
N ARG A 135 6.73 76.54 11.17
CA ARG A 135 7.79 76.32 10.15
C ARG A 135 9.20 76.49 10.71
N ARG A 136 9.40 77.56 11.47
CA ARG A 136 10.69 77.90 12.09
C ARG A 136 11.16 76.86 13.11
N ALA A 137 10.25 76.28 13.90
CA ALA A 137 10.58 75.25 14.89
C ALA A 137 10.95 73.92 14.21
N THR A 138 10.26 73.56 13.12
CA THR A 138 10.55 72.36 12.32
C THR A 138 11.91 72.46 11.61
N GLU A 139 12.22 73.63 11.03
CA GLU A 139 13.52 73.90 10.41
C GLU A 139 14.66 73.87 11.44
N MET A 140 14.46 74.45 12.63
CA MET A 140 15.43 74.39 13.73
C MET A 140 15.64 72.96 14.26
N ALA A 141 14.58 72.16 14.37
CA ALA A 141 14.67 70.77 14.81
C ALA A 141 15.42 69.90 13.80
N PHE A 142 15.21 70.15 12.50
CA PHE A 142 15.96 69.47 11.44
C PHE A 142 17.44 69.88 11.41
N ALA A 143 17.73 71.17 11.62
CA ALA A 143 19.11 71.66 11.72
C ALA A 143 19.86 71.02 12.91
N ALA A 144 19.19 70.92 14.07
CA ALA A 144 19.72 70.22 15.22
C ALA A 144 19.96 68.72 14.91
N LEU A 145 19.04 68.04 14.21
CA LEU A 145 19.25 66.63 13.79
C LEU A 145 20.45 66.44 12.87
N ARG A 146 20.65 67.34 11.90
CA ARG A 146 21.85 67.30 11.03
C ARG A 146 23.14 67.52 11.80
N LYS A 147 23.11 68.42 12.78
CA LYS A 147 24.26 68.67 13.67
C LYS A 147 24.56 67.45 14.54
N PHE A 148 23.54 66.77 15.05
CA PHE A 148 23.70 65.52 15.83
C PHE A 148 24.42 64.39 15.06
N GLU A 149 24.26 64.31 13.74
CA GLU A 149 25.01 63.34 12.91
C GLU A 149 26.50 63.67 12.77
N THR A 150 26.85 64.96 12.83
CA THR A 150 28.18 65.46 12.51
C THR A 150 28.98 65.85 13.75
N GLY A 151 28.33 65.99 14.92
CA GLY A 151 28.98 66.36 16.17
C GLY A 151 28.01 66.46 17.36
N PRO A 152 28.51 66.91 18.52
CA PRO A 152 27.70 67.08 19.73
C PRO A 152 26.74 68.27 19.61
N LEU A 153 25.58 68.14 20.27
CA LEU A 153 24.56 69.19 20.35
C LEU A 153 24.81 70.12 21.54
N THR A 154 24.29 71.35 21.45
CA THR A 154 24.19 72.24 22.61
C THR A 154 22.94 71.94 23.44
N HIS A 155 22.93 72.31 24.72
CA HIS A 155 21.81 72.04 25.63
C HIS A 155 20.45 72.56 25.11
N ASN A 156 20.44 73.72 24.45
CA ASN A 156 19.23 74.28 23.84
C ASN A 156 18.76 73.50 22.60
N GLU A 157 19.69 73.00 21.79
CA GLU A 157 19.38 72.16 20.63
C GLU A 157 18.89 70.77 21.06
N GLU A 158 19.45 70.21 22.14
CA GLU A 158 18.96 68.99 22.78
C GLU A 158 17.54 69.19 23.30
N GLY A 159 17.28 70.25 24.07
CA GLY A 159 15.93 70.56 24.57
C GLY A 159 14.90 70.76 23.45
N LEU A 160 15.30 71.44 22.38
CA LEU A 160 14.46 71.62 21.19
C LEU A 160 14.13 70.27 20.53
N LEU A 161 15.14 69.42 20.32
CA LEU A 161 14.98 68.08 19.77
C LEU A 161 14.09 67.19 20.64
N MET A 162 14.31 67.23 21.95
CA MET A 162 13.53 66.51 22.94
C MET A 162 12.06 66.92 22.92
N SER A 163 11.77 68.22 22.83
CA SER A 163 10.39 68.72 22.75
C SER A 163 9.72 68.39 21.40
N PHE A 164 10.45 68.51 20.29
CA PHE A 164 9.94 68.26 18.95
C PHE A 164 9.66 66.77 18.73
N LEU A 165 10.60 65.91 19.16
CA LEU A 165 10.48 64.45 19.08
C LEU A 165 9.74 63.85 20.28
N ARG A 166 9.34 64.64 21.28
CA ARG A 166 8.79 64.22 22.59
C ARG A 166 9.47 62.94 23.11
N ILE A 167 10.78 63.00 23.27
CA ILE A 167 11.62 61.92 23.82
C ILE A 167 12.21 62.37 25.16
N ALA A 168 12.50 61.41 26.05
CA ALA A 168 13.02 61.70 27.39
C ALA A 168 14.55 61.94 27.42
N SER A 169 15.30 61.48 26.41
CA SER A 169 16.73 61.73 26.26
C SER A 169 17.17 61.62 24.79
N VAL A 170 18.16 62.44 24.39
CA VAL A 170 18.83 62.36 23.07
C VAL A 170 19.82 61.18 23.01
N ASN A 171 20.31 60.67 24.14
CA ASN A 171 21.31 59.57 24.17
C ASN A 171 20.79 58.26 23.56
N GLY A 172 19.47 58.03 23.59
CA GLY A 172 18.84 56.90 22.89
C GLY A 172 19.00 56.95 21.35
N LEU A 173 19.53 58.05 20.80
CA LEU A 173 19.81 58.23 19.38
C LEU A 173 21.28 57.92 19.01
N GLU A 174 22.20 57.74 19.96
CA GLU A 174 23.65 57.59 19.68
C GLU A 174 24.01 56.28 18.97
N GLY A 175 23.38 55.15 19.35
CA GLY A 175 23.63 53.82 18.74
C GLY A 175 23.17 53.69 17.28
N SER A 176 22.59 54.75 16.71
CA SER A 176 21.97 54.77 15.38
C SER A 176 22.57 55.83 14.44
N ARG A 177 23.71 56.45 14.79
CA ARG A 177 24.42 57.40 13.91
C ARG A 177 24.68 56.78 12.52
N HIS A 178 24.43 57.55 11.46
CA HIS A 178 24.59 57.17 10.04
C HIS A 178 23.65 56.06 9.51
N ARG A 179 22.61 55.67 10.25
CA ARG A 179 21.55 54.77 9.75
C ARG A 179 20.21 55.52 9.81
N ALA A 180 19.43 55.48 8.73
CA ALA A 180 18.05 55.98 8.75
C ALA A 180 17.29 55.32 9.92
N PHE A 181 16.96 56.13 10.93
CA PHE A 181 16.64 55.66 12.28
C PHE A 181 15.48 54.66 12.33
N GLN A 182 15.63 53.63 13.16
CA GLN A 182 14.53 52.82 13.70
C GLN A 182 14.52 52.95 15.23
N LEU A 183 13.43 53.50 15.76
CA LEU A 183 12.81 53.24 17.07
C LEU A 183 13.49 53.72 18.38
N LEU A 184 12.93 54.78 18.97
CA LEU A 184 12.61 54.81 20.40
C LEU A 184 11.13 54.42 20.58
N ARG A 185 10.84 53.55 21.55
CA ARG A 185 9.47 53.19 21.95
C ARG A 185 8.97 54.27 22.91
N ARG A 186 7.97 55.07 22.50
CA ARG A 186 7.25 55.98 23.42
C ARG A 186 6.23 55.18 24.24
N ASP A 187 5.88 55.69 25.42
CA ASP A 187 4.65 55.29 26.16
C ASP A 187 3.36 55.59 25.37
N THR A 188 3.47 56.40 24.30
CA THR A 188 2.46 56.56 23.24
C THR A 188 3.14 56.72 21.85
N ASP A 189 3.60 55.60 21.29
CA ASP A 189 3.42 55.24 19.88
C ASP A 189 3.71 56.34 18.81
N SER A 190 4.98 56.65 18.53
CA SER A 190 5.41 57.42 17.34
C SER A 190 6.84 57.06 16.90
N HIS A 191 7.16 57.10 15.59
CA HIS A 191 8.49 56.73 15.05
C HIS A 191 9.04 57.78 14.09
N LEU A 192 10.33 58.08 14.15
CA LEU A 192 11.00 59.02 13.24
C LEU A 192 11.83 58.25 12.21
N VAL A 193 11.59 58.48 10.92
CA VAL A 193 12.43 58.00 9.82
C VAL A 193 12.96 59.23 9.09
N TRP A 194 14.27 59.37 8.95
CA TRP A 194 14.86 60.50 8.23
C TRP A 194 16.11 60.06 7.47
N SER A 195 16.44 60.77 6.39
CA SER A 195 17.59 60.48 5.53
C SER A 195 18.15 61.76 4.93
N VAL A 196 19.48 61.81 4.82
CA VAL A 196 20.24 62.83 4.07
C VAL A 196 20.74 62.20 2.77
N LEU A 197 20.66 62.92 1.64
CA LEU A 197 21.21 62.42 0.38
C LEU A 197 22.74 62.32 0.46
N ALA A 198 23.32 61.25 -0.08
CA ALA A 198 24.76 61.02 -0.04
C ALA A 198 25.54 62.12 -0.77
N ALA A 199 26.80 62.37 -0.38
CA ALA A 199 27.60 63.49 -0.88
C ALA A 199 27.72 63.56 -2.43
N GLY A 200 27.70 62.42 -3.12
CA GLY A 200 27.69 62.35 -4.59
C GLY A 200 26.36 62.78 -5.22
N GLU A 201 25.23 62.38 -4.63
CA GLU A 201 23.88 62.76 -5.08
C GLU A 201 23.57 64.22 -4.71
N ALA A 202 24.14 64.72 -3.60
CA ALA A 202 24.04 66.11 -3.18
C ALA A 202 24.75 67.09 -4.13
N ALA A 203 25.80 66.66 -4.83
CA ALA A 203 26.48 67.49 -5.83
C ALA A 203 25.64 67.68 -7.10
N GLU A 204 24.89 66.66 -7.51
CA GLU A 204 23.93 66.73 -8.62
C GLU A 204 22.67 67.52 -8.24
N ALA A 205 22.20 67.38 -6.99
CA ALA A 205 21.09 68.16 -6.44
C ALA A 205 21.44 69.64 -6.30
N ARG A 206 22.67 70.01 -5.90
CA ARG A 206 23.13 71.41 -5.83
C ARG A 206 23.13 72.14 -7.18
N ARG A 207 23.18 71.42 -8.31
CA ARG A 207 23.05 72.00 -9.67
C ARG A 207 21.60 72.36 -10.03
N ARG A 208 20.61 71.98 -9.21
CA ARG A 208 19.19 72.28 -9.40
C ARG A 208 18.64 73.02 -8.17
N PRO A 209 18.26 74.30 -8.26
CA PRO A 209 17.86 75.11 -7.09
C PRO A 209 16.61 74.59 -6.34
N GLU A 210 15.82 73.72 -6.95
CA GLU A 210 14.59 73.15 -6.37
C GLU A 210 14.74 71.69 -5.90
N ALA A 211 15.93 71.11 -6.01
CA ALA A 211 16.16 69.74 -5.58
C ALA A 211 16.34 69.67 -4.05
N PRO A 212 15.63 68.78 -3.37
CA PRO A 212 15.70 68.70 -1.92
C PRO A 212 16.91 67.91 -1.42
N ALA A 213 17.44 68.28 -0.26
CA ALA A 213 18.66 67.69 0.31
C ALA A 213 18.43 66.71 1.47
N GLY A 214 17.21 66.66 2.01
CA GLY A 214 16.89 65.72 3.08
C GLY A 214 15.39 65.60 3.38
N PHE A 215 15.05 64.51 4.07
CA PHE A 215 13.66 64.14 4.36
C PHE A 215 13.50 63.73 5.81
N MET A 216 12.33 64.02 6.38
CA MET A 216 11.93 63.58 7.71
C MET A 216 10.47 63.09 7.68
N ALA A 217 10.22 61.92 8.25
CA ALA A 217 8.89 61.34 8.41
C ALA A 217 8.64 61.02 9.89
N LEU A 218 7.56 61.56 10.46
CA LEU A 218 7.09 61.31 11.82
C LEU A 218 5.84 60.42 11.76
N LEU A 219 6.00 59.15 12.11
CA LEU A 219 4.93 58.16 12.19
C LEU A 219 4.19 58.30 13.51
N HIS A 220 2.86 58.29 13.51
CA HIS A 220 2.01 58.33 14.72
C HIS A 220 1.25 57.01 14.85
N ALA A 221 1.53 56.20 15.86
CA ALA A 221 0.93 54.86 15.97
C ALA A 221 -0.51 54.84 16.49
N GLY A 222 -1.01 55.93 17.11
CA GLY A 222 -2.42 56.06 17.51
C GLY A 222 -3.47 56.11 16.39
N ARG A 223 -3.07 56.12 15.09
CA ARG A 223 -3.99 56.21 13.94
C ARG A 223 -3.86 55.07 12.91
N LEU A 224 -2.95 54.12 13.12
CA LEU A 224 -2.82 52.94 12.27
C LEU A 224 -3.99 51.98 12.55
N ARG A 225 -4.95 51.87 11.61
CA ARG A 225 -5.98 50.82 11.68
C ARG A 225 -5.30 49.46 11.51
N GLN A 226 -5.03 48.77 12.62
CA GLN A 226 -4.28 47.49 12.80
C GLN A 226 -4.63 46.29 11.90
N ASN A 227 -5.48 46.45 10.87
CA ASN A 227 -5.95 45.38 10.00
C ASN A 227 -5.92 45.72 8.49
N ARG A 228 -5.47 46.92 8.07
CA ARG A 228 -5.43 47.29 6.63
C ARG A 228 -4.25 46.67 5.88
N ALA A 229 -3.04 46.66 6.44
CA ALA A 229 -1.89 46.04 5.79
C ALA A 229 -2.01 44.51 5.80
N LEU A 230 -2.51 43.93 6.88
CA LEU A 230 -2.87 42.51 6.92
C LEU A 230 -3.92 42.17 5.84
N GLY A 231 -4.97 42.99 5.70
CA GLY A 231 -5.96 42.81 4.64
C GLY A 231 -5.38 42.95 3.23
N ALA A 232 -4.37 43.81 3.02
CA ALA A 232 -3.64 43.89 1.76
C ALA A 232 -2.71 42.66 1.54
N GLY A 233 -2.02 42.21 2.58
CA GLY A 233 -1.18 41.01 2.56
C GLY A 233 -1.96 39.75 2.26
N LEU A 234 -3.14 39.56 2.89
CA LEU A 234 -4.05 38.46 2.59
C LEU A 234 -4.59 38.52 1.15
N ARG A 235 -4.88 39.72 0.61
CA ARG A 235 -5.23 39.90 -0.81
C ARG A 235 -4.09 39.54 -1.76
N LEU A 236 -2.85 39.92 -1.43
CA LEU A 236 -1.66 39.58 -2.22
C LEU A 236 -1.34 38.08 -2.16
N PHE A 237 -1.46 37.46 -0.99
CA PHE A 237 -1.31 36.00 -0.86
C PHE A 237 -2.37 35.25 -1.66
N ARG A 238 -3.61 35.75 -1.66
CA ARG A 238 -4.69 35.20 -2.51
C ARG A 238 -4.39 35.34 -4.00
N GLN A 239 -3.77 36.44 -4.44
CA GLN A 239 -3.35 36.61 -5.84
C GLN A 239 -2.16 35.73 -6.21
N ARG A 240 -1.20 35.56 -5.30
CA ARG A 240 0.04 34.81 -5.55
C ARG A 240 -0.11 33.29 -5.42
N TYR A 241 -1.06 32.84 -4.61
CA TYR A 241 -1.34 31.42 -4.37
C TYR A 241 -2.83 31.13 -4.61
N PRO A 242 -3.28 31.11 -5.88
CA PRO A 242 -4.70 30.99 -6.22
C PRO A 242 -5.34 29.65 -5.82
N ARG A 243 -4.53 28.63 -5.51
CA ARG A 243 -5.01 27.33 -5.01
C ARG A 243 -5.43 27.36 -3.54
N ASP A 244 -4.89 28.29 -2.74
CA ASP A 244 -5.14 28.36 -1.30
C ASP A 244 -5.99 29.58 -0.97
N ARG A 245 -7.02 29.41 -0.14
CA ARG A 245 -7.81 30.52 0.40
C ARG A 245 -7.25 30.91 1.76
N PHE A 246 -7.00 32.20 1.96
CA PHE A 246 -6.47 32.71 3.23
C PHE A 246 -7.48 33.60 3.93
N GLY A 247 -7.57 33.49 5.25
CA GLY A 247 -8.52 34.23 6.06
C GLY A 247 -8.00 34.57 7.46
N LEU A 248 -8.83 35.29 8.22
CA LEU A 248 -8.62 35.65 9.61
C LEU A 248 -9.88 35.28 10.42
N ALA A 249 -9.70 34.54 11.50
CA ALA A 249 -10.71 34.27 12.51
C ALA A 249 -10.44 35.13 13.75
N ARG A 250 -11.46 35.84 14.24
CA ARG A 250 -11.42 36.54 15.52
C ARG A 250 -12.50 35.99 16.44
N LEU A 251 -12.11 35.63 17.66
CA LEU A 251 -13.02 35.20 18.72
C LEU A 251 -13.39 36.42 19.57
N ALA A 252 -14.68 36.67 19.71
CA ALA A 252 -15.19 37.68 20.63
C ALA A 252 -16.50 37.17 21.25
N GLY A 253 -16.55 37.06 22.58
CA GLY A 253 -17.75 36.69 23.32
C GLY A 253 -18.36 35.33 22.94
N GLY A 254 -17.54 34.31 22.66
CA GLY A 254 -18.02 32.97 22.27
C GLY A 254 -18.45 32.83 20.80
N GLN A 255 -18.37 33.90 20.00
CA GLN A 255 -18.63 33.87 18.56
C GLN A 255 -17.34 34.01 17.75
N VAL A 256 -17.25 33.27 16.63
CA VAL A 256 -16.14 33.37 15.67
C VAL A 256 -16.59 34.21 14.48
N ARG A 257 -15.88 35.32 14.24
CA ARG A 257 -16.03 36.15 13.04
C ARG A 257 -14.92 35.83 12.06
N LEU A 258 -15.30 35.59 10.81
CA LEU A 258 -14.38 35.22 9.72
C LEU A 258 -14.23 36.37 8.72
N TRP A 259 -13.00 36.66 8.33
CA TRP A 259 -12.68 37.62 7.28
C TRP A 259 -11.85 36.96 6.19
N PRO A 260 -12.17 37.16 4.89
CA PRO A 260 -13.20 38.05 4.34
C PRO A 260 -14.62 37.45 4.41
N ARG A 261 -15.67 38.28 4.30
CA ARG A 261 -17.11 37.91 4.51
C ARG A 261 -17.59 36.65 3.76
N HIS A 262 -16.97 36.26 2.65
CA HIS A 262 -17.36 35.04 1.94
C HIS A 262 -16.99 33.76 2.72
N LEU A 263 -15.95 33.78 3.56
CA LEU A 263 -15.63 32.68 4.47
C LEU A 263 -16.64 32.58 5.63
N GLU A 264 -17.34 33.67 5.94
CA GLU A 264 -18.35 33.74 6.99
C GLU A 264 -19.67 33.06 6.57
N ALA A 265 -19.91 32.93 5.26
CA ALA A 265 -21.07 32.23 4.70
C ALA A 265 -20.94 30.69 4.73
N GLU A 266 -19.75 30.15 4.98
CA GLU A 266 -19.50 28.70 5.07
C GLU A 266 -19.83 28.16 6.47
N ALA A 267 -21.10 27.83 6.70
CA ALA A 267 -21.56 27.23 7.96
C ALA A 267 -20.76 25.99 8.43
N PRO A 268 -20.31 25.06 7.55
CA PRO A 268 -19.49 23.91 7.96
C PRO A 268 -18.12 24.33 8.50
N LEU A 269 -17.47 25.30 7.84
CA LEU A 269 -16.18 25.83 8.23
C LEU A 269 -16.23 26.48 9.63
N ARG A 270 -17.30 27.23 9.93
CA ARG A 270 -17.48 27.88 11.23
C ARG A 270 -17.64 26.88 12.37
N ARG A 271 -18.43 25.82 12.16
CA ARG A 271 -18.63 24.75 13.15
C ARG A 271 -17.35 23.95 13.40
N ALA A 272 -16.68 23.54 12.32
CA ALA A 272 -15.42 22.81 12.40
C ALA A 272 -14.32 23.62 13.10
N LEU A 273 -14.24 24.92 12.83
CA LEU A 273 -13.30 25.83 13.46
C LEU A 273 -13.55 26.00 14.97
N LEU A 274 -14.80 26.15 15.40
CA LEU A 274 -15.14 26.22 16.83
C LEU A 274 -14.77 24.93 17.56
N ALA A 275 -15.06 23.77 16.96
CA ALA A 275 -14.68 22.47 17.52
C ALA A 275 -13.16 22.30 17.60
N ALA A 276 -12.43 22.69 16.55
CA ALA A 276 -10.97 22.63 16.51
C ALA A 276 -10.34 23.54 17.58
N LEU A 277 -10.83 24.77 17.74
CA LEU A 277 -10.34 25.71 18.75
C LEU A 277 -10.63 25.24 20.18
N ALA A 278 -11.75 24.56 20.42
CA ALA A 278 -12.06 23.95 21.73
C ALA A 278 -11.11 22.80 22.08
N ARG A 279 -10.60 22.08 21.08
CA ARG A 279 -9.61 21.00 21.22
C ARG A 279 -8.16 21.46 21.10
N TYR A 280 -7.92 22.75 20.86
CA TYR A 280 -6.60 23.31 20.57
C TYR A 280 -5.91 22.70 19.33
N ASP A 281 -6.70 22.20 18.37
CA ASP A 281 -6.21 21.61 17.14
C ASP A 281 -5.61 22.70 16.22
N LYS A 282 -4.37 22.50 15.75
CA LYS A 282 -3.72 23.39 14.76
C LYS A 282 -4.17 23.11 13.32
N TYR A 283 -4.72 21.94 13.07
CA TYR A 283 -5.18 21.51 11.75
C TYR A 283 -6.53 20.85 11.91
N PHE A 284 -7.44 21.10 10.98
CA PHE A 284 -8.72 20.42 10.92
C PHE A 284 -9.19 20.28 9.48
N GLU A 285 -10.10 19.34 9.25
CA GLU A 285 -10.66 19.07 7.94
C GLU A 285 -12.15 19.39 7.89
N THR A 286 -12.61 19.81 6.72
CA THR A 286 -14.01 19.80 6.30
C THR A 286 -14.14 18.83 5.13
N ASP A 287 -15.38 18.53 4.69
CA ASP A 287 -15.62 17.56 3.61
C ASP A 287 -14.84 17.88 2.33
N ASP A 288 -14.69 19.17 2.00
CA ASP A 288 -14.08 19.64 0.75
C ASP A 288 -12.67 20.25 0.91
N ALA A 289 -12.23 20.52 2.14
CA ALA A 289 -11.00 21.29 2.37
C ALA A 289 -10.28 20.88 3.66
N HIS A 290 -8.97 21.11 3.68
CA HIS A 290 -8.18 21.04 4.91
C HIS A 290 -7.73 22.45 5.30
N VAL A 291 -7.70 22.69 6.61
CA VAL A 291 -7.50 24.01 7.19
C VAL A 291 -6.34 24.00 8.17
N THR A 292 -5.42 24.94 7.97
CA THR A 292 -4.28 25.21 8.84
C THR A 292 -4.54 26.47 9.66
N LEU A 293 -4.31 26.39 10.98
CA LEU A 293 -4.47 27.49 11.92
C LEU A 293 -3.13 27.96 12.46
N VAL A 294 -2.92 29.28 12.44
CA VAL A 294 -1.76 29.92 13.08
C VAL A 294 -2.25 31.07 13.95
N GLN A 295 -1.95 31.01 15.24
CA GLN A 295 -2.31 32.07 16.18
C GLN A 295 -1.49 33.33 15.92
N ARG A 296 -2.16 34.48 15.79
CA ARG A 296 -1.53 35.79 15.57
C ARG A 296 -1.49 36.61 16.86
N ALA A 297 -2.60 36.64 17.60
CA ALA A 297 -2.78 37.40 18.84
C ALA A 297 -3.77 36.67 19.76
N PRO A 298 -3.94 37.08 21.03
CA PRO A 298 -5.01 36.55 21.87
C PRO A 298 -6.35 36.68 21.15
N ASN A 299 -7.06 35.56 20.97
CA ASN A 299 -8.33 35.48 20.26
C ASN A 299 -8.29 35.79 18.74
N GLU A 300 -7.12 35.79 18.09
CA GLU A 300 -6.99 35.94 16.62
C GLU A 300 -6.15 34.84 15.97
N TYR A 301 -6.71 34.21 14.93
CA TYR A 301 -6.10 33.10 14.20
C TYR A 301 -6.11 33.37 12.69
N LEU A 302 -4.97 33.17 12.02
CA LEU A 302 -4.90 33.14 10.56
C LEU A 302 -5.25 31.74 10.06
N LEU A 303 -6.02 31.70 8.96
CA LEU A 303 -6.52 30.50 8.31
C LEU A 303 -5.85 30.33 6.95
N GLY A 304 -5.33 29.14 6.68
CA GLY A 304 -4.99 28.67 5.33
C GLY A 304 -5.92 27.51 5.00
N ILE A 305 -6.70 27.64 3.94
CA ILE A 305 -7.72 26.66 3.52
C ILE A 305 -7.32 26.19 2.13
N ALA A 306 -6.99 24.91 1.97
CA ALA A 306 -6.75 24.31 0.66
C ALA A 306 -7.80 23.23 0.36
N PRO A 307 -8.19 23.08 -0.92
CA PRO A 307 -9.08 22.00 -1.32
C PRO A 307 -8.43 20.65 -0.99
N ARG A 308 -9.26 19.67 -0.63
CA ARG A 308 -8.78 18.30 -0.39
C ARG A 308 -8.13 17.77 -1.69
N PRO A 309 -6.83 17.40 -1.66
CA PRO A 309 -6.19 16.86 -2.85
C PRO A 309 -6.86 15.56 -3.25
N ARG A 310 -6.94 15.31 -4.56
CA ARG A 310 -7.38 14.04 -5.13
C ARG A 310 -6.18 13.43 -5.86
N PHE A 311 -5.82 12.19 -5.53
CA PHE A 311 -4.71 11.53 -6.22
C PHE A 311 -5.21 10.94 -7.54
N LEU A 312 -6.32 10.21 -7.53
CA LEU A 312 -7.05 9.80 -8.74
C LEU A 312 -8.16 10.81 -9.10
N ARG A 313 -8.32 11.08 -10.39
CA ARG A 313 -9.46 11.86 -10.88
C ARG A 313 -10.76 11.03 -10.73
N PRO A 314 -11.93 11.64 -10.54
CA PRO A 314 -13.20 10.91 -10.57
C PRO A 314 -13.34 10.08 -11.86
N LEU A 315 -12.87 10.63 -12.98
CA LEU A 315 -12.88 9.99 -14.29
C LEU A 315 -11.99 8.74 -14.36
N THR A 316 -10.86 8.70 -13.64
CA THR A 316 -10.02 7.50 -13.58
C THR A 316 -10.66 6.41 -12.74
N TRP A 317 -11.38 6.77 -11.68
CA TRP A 317 -12.19 5.82 -10.92
C TRP A 317 -13.31 5.20 -11.78
N THR A 318 -13.98 6.01 -12.60
CA THR A 318 -14.95 5.46 -13.58
C THR A 318 -14.29 4.57 -14.61
N TRP A 319 -13.10 4.91 -15.14
CA TRP A 319 -12.38 4.02 -16.06
C TRP A 319 -11.93 2.71 -15.41
N ILE A 320 -11.43 2.74 -14.17
CA ILE A 320 -11.08 1.52 -13.42
C ILE A 320 -12.32 0.65 -13.22
N ASN A 321 -13.45 1.26 -12.83
CA ASN A 321 -14.70 0.55 -12.66
C ASN A 321 -15.24 0.00 -14.00
N LEU A 322 -15.16 0.76 -15.09
CA LEU A 322 -15.56 0.33 -16.43
C LEU A 322 -14.67 -0.78 -16.97
N ALA A 323 -13.35 -0.72 -16.76
CA ALA A 323 -12.43 -1.78 -17.13
C ALA A 323 -12.67 -3.06 -16.30
N SER A 324 -12.96 -2.89 -15.01
CA SER A 324 -13.32 -3.97 -14.10
C SER A 324 -14.65 -4.64 -14.49
N LEU A 325 -15.66 -3.83 -14.80
CA LEU A 325 -16.96 -4.27 -15.30
C LEU A 325 -16.82 -4.94 -16.66
N GLY A 326 -16.03 -4.36 -17.56
CA GLY A 326 -15.70 -4.90 -18.87
C GLY A 326 -15.02 -6.25 -18.76
N TRP A 327 -14.05 -6.42 -17.87
CA TRP A 327 -13.42 -7.70 -17.55
C TRP A 327 -14.44 -8.71 -17.02
N GLY A 328 -15.28 -8.31 -16.07
CA GLY A 328 -16.35 -9.15 -15.52
C GLY A 328 -17.36 -9.60 -16.58
N LEU A 329 -17.76 -8.71 -17.48
CA LEU A 329 -18.64 -9.00 -18.62
C LEU A 329 -17.96 -9.90 -19.66
N LEU A 330 -16.65 -9.76 -19.86
CA LEU A 330 -15.87 -10.62 -20.76
C LEU A 330 -15.79 -12.05 -20.20
N VAL A 331 -15.51 -12.18 -18.90
CA VAL A 331 -15.51 -13.45 -18.16
C VAL A 331 -16.90 -14.08 -18.18
N LEU A 332 -17.95 -13.31 -17.89
CA LEU A 332 -19.34 -13.76 -17.92
C LEU A 332 -19.79 -14.18 -19.33
N GLY A 333 -19.46 -13.38 -20.34
CA GLY A 333 -19.79 -13.67 -21.74
C GLY A 333 -19.09 -14.93 -22.26
N ARG A 334 -17.85 -15.18 -21.83
CA ARG A 334 -17.16 -16.44 -22.13
C ARG A 334 -17.81 -17.64 -21.44
N LEU A 335 -18.13 -17.51 -20.14
CA LEU A 335 -18.84 -18.54 -19.38
C LEU A 335 -20.21 -18.87 -20.01
N MET A 336 -20.98 -17.87 -20.45
CA MET A 336 -22.28 -18.06 -21.10
C MET A 336 -22.19 -18.69 -22.49
N GLN A 337 -21.10 -18.45 -23.23
CA GLN A 337 -20.84 -19.12 -24.51
C GLN A 337 -20.34 -20.56 -24.36
N GLY A 338 -20.26 -21.10 -23.14
CA GLY A 338 -19.66 -22.42 -22.88
C GLY A 338 -18.16 -22.48 -23.20
N ARG A 339 -17.51 -21.33 -23.42
CA ARG A 339 -16.10 -21.23 -23.76
C ARG A 339 -15.30 -20.97 -22.48
N GLY A 340 -14.30 -21.81 -22.20
CA GLY A 340 -13.43 -21.63 -21.04
C GLY A 340 -12.73 -20.26 -21.00
N LEU A 341 -12.40 -19.79 -19.79
CA LEU A 341 -11.88 -18.43 -19.56
C LEU A 341 -10.57 -18.12 -20.28
N LEU A 342 -9.61 -19.06 -20.28
CA LEU A 342 -8.29 -18.92 -20.90
C LEU A 342 -8.17 -19.76 -22.19
N TRP A 343 -7.35 -19.28 -23.14
CA TRP A 343 -7.04 -19.97 -24.38
C TRP A 343 -6.25 -21.28 -24.12
N GLY A 344 -6.66 -22.38 -24.75
CA GLY A 344 -5.91 -23.65 -24.74
C GLY A 344 -6.40 -24.72 -23.77
N SER A 345 -5.54 -25.70 -23.49
CA SER A 345 -5.82 -26.91 -22.70
C SER A 345 -6.22 -26.59 -21.25
N ILE A 346 -6.88 -27.55 -20.59
CA ILE A 346 -7.28 -27.46 -19.16
C ILE A 346 -6.07 -27.12 -18.27
N SER A 347 -4.90 -27.66 -18.59
CA SER A 347 -3.62 -27.38 -17.95
C SER A 347 -3.28 -25.89 -17.92
N ARG A 348 -3.40 -25.19 -19.06
CA ARG A 348 -3.10 -23.75 -19.17
C ARG A 348 -4.11 -22.89 -18.43
N LYS A 349 -5.38 -23.34 -18.37
CA LYS A 349 -6.45 -22.68 -17.61
C LYS A 349 -6.18 -22.73 -16.10
N LEU A 350 -5.78 -23.90 -15.59
CA LEU A 350 -5.47 -24.10 -14.18
C LEU A 350 -4.18 -23.40 -13.78
N LEU A 351 -3.14 -23.44 -14.62
CA LEU A 351 -1.91 -22.70 -14.39
C LEU A 351 -2.17 -21.19 -14.28
N GLY A 352 -2.97 -20.65 -15.21
CA GLY A 352 -3.39 -19.24 -15.16
C GLY A 352 -4.19 -18.90 -13.90
N LEU A 353 -5.12 -19.76 -13.48
CA LEU A 353 -5.85 -19.59 -12.21
C LEU A 353 -4.92 -19.60 -11.00
N PHE A 354 -3.91 -20.48 -10.99
CA PHE A 354 -2.99 -20.65 -9.88
C PHE A 354 -2.06 -19.43 -9.72
N PHE A 355 -1.46 -18.99 -10.84
CA PHE A 355 -0.69 -17.73 -10.87
C PHE A 355 -1.52 -16.53 -10.45
N PHE A 356 -2.81 -16.53 -10.79
CA PHE A 356 -3.70 -15.44 -10.45
C PHE A 356 -4.09 -15.42 -8.96
N ALA A 357 -4.43 -16.59 -8.41
CA ALA A 357 -4.80 -16.78 -7.01
C ALA A 357 -3.67 -16.38 -6.05
N VAL A 358 -2.41 -16.50 -6.46
CA VAL A 358 -1.25 -16.16 -5.63
C VAL A 358 -0.55 -14.88 -6.04
N GLY A 359 -0.45 -14.60 -7.33
CA GLY A 359 0.15 -13.35 -7.83
C GLY A 359 -0.59 -12.12 -7.31
N THR A 360 -1.92 -12.21 -7.17
CA THR A 360 -2.72 -11.09 -6.65
C THR A 360 -2.42 -10.82 -5.17
N PRO A 361 -2.51 -11.78 -4.23
CA PRO A 361 -2.08 -11.58 -2.84
C PRO A 361 -0.62 -11.16 -2.69
N ALA A 362 0.32 -11.73 -3.46
CA ALA A 362 1.74 -11.36 -3.39
C ALA A 362 1.96 -9.90 -3.83
N LEU A 363 1.28 -9.46 -4.89
CA LEU A 363 1.29 -8.07 -5.33
C LEU A 363 0.70 -7.14 -4.28
N VAL A 364 -0.43 -7.53 -3.66
CA VAL A 364 -1.04 -6.77 -2.57
C VAL A 364 -0.09 -6.66 -1.38
N LEU A 365 0.56 -7.76 -0.98
CA LEU A 365 1.55 -7.77 0.08
C LEU A 365 2.70 -6.81 -0.22
N LEU A 366 3.23 -6.82 -1.45
CA LEU A 366 4.30 -5.90 -1.88
C LEU A 366 3.85 -4.44 -1.84
N VAL A 367 2.66 -4.13 -2.34
CA VAL A 367 2.12 -2.77 -2.37
C VAL A 367 1.84 -2.29 -0.94
N VAL A 368 1.05 -3.03 -0.17
CA VAL A 368 0.72 -2.66 1.23
C VAL A 368 1.99 -2.59 2.08
N GLY A 369 2.89 -3.55 1.89
CA GLY A 369 4.19 -3.60 2.53
C GLY A 369 5.07 -2.38 2.25
N PHE A 370 5.14 -1.94 0.99
CA PHE A 370 5.85 -0.73 0.59
C PHE A 370 5.31 0.50 1.33
N TYR A 371 3.99 0.66 1.40
CA TYR A 371 3.38 1.79 2.10
C TYR A 371 3.56 1.71 3.62
N ALA A 372 3.40 0.53 4.21
CA ALA A 372 3.63 0.32 5.64
C ALA A 372 5.08 0.65 6.02
N LEU A 373 6.05 0.24 5.20
CA LEU A 373 7.46 0.58 5.38
C LEU A 373 7.72 2.09 5.26
N ARG A 374 7.08 2.75 4.29
CA ARG A 374 7.18 4.20 4.12
C ARG A 374 6.64 4.95 5.33
N ASP A 375 5.49 4.54 5.86
CA ASP A 375 4.90 5.16 7.05
C ASP A 375 5.76 4.89 8.30
N HIS A 376 6.21 3.65 8.49
CA HIS A 376 7.14 3.30 9.55
C HIS A 376 8.42 4.14 9.49
N GLY A 377 8.97 4.36 8.29
CA GLY A 377 10.11 5.24 8.05
C GLY A 377 9.86 6.69 8.47
N ASN A 378 8.66 7.23 8.21
CA ASN A 378 8.29 8.56 8.67
C ASN A 378 8.22 8.64 10.20
N VAL A 379 7.64 7.63 10.86
CA VAL A 379 7.58 7.54 12.32
C VAL A 379 8.98 7.46 12.93
N LEU A 380 9.88 6.65 12.36
CA LEU A 380 11.28 6.56 12.81
C LEU A 380 12.00 7.91 12.68
N ARG A 381 11.83 8.60 11.55
CA ARG A 381 12.39 9.95 11.33
C ARG A 381 11.83 10.96 12.34
N GLN A 382 10.54 10.91 12.64
CA GLN A 382 9.90 11.78 13.62
C GLN A 382 10.37 11.48 15.06
N ASN A 383 10.52 10.20 15.41
CA ASN A 383 11.05 9.80 16.72
C ASN A 383 12.49 10.27 16.92
N LEU A 384 13.31 10.20 15.87
CA LEU A 384 14.68 10.72 15.88
C LEU A 384 14.69 12.24 16.10
N GLU A 385 13.83 12.97 15.41
CA GLU A 385 13.65 14.42 15.60
C GLU A 385 13.23 14.77 17.03
N THR A 386 12.23 14.07 17.58
CA THR A 386 11.73 14.29 18.95
C THR A 386 12.85 14.03 19.96
N ARG A 387 13.59 12.92 19.83
CA ARG A 387 14.72 12.61 20.71
C ARG A 387 15.82 13.68 20.64
N LEU A 388 16.16 14.16 19.44
CA LEU A 388 17.14 15.24 19.28
C LEU A 388 16.67 16.53 19.96
N ARG A 389 15.41 16.90 19.76
CA ARG A 389 14.81 18.09 20.37
C ARG A 389 14.83 17.99 21.90
N GLU A 390 14.45 16.85 22.45
CA GLU A 390 14.46 16.60 23.89
C GLU A 390 15.87 16.68 24.46
N LYS A 391 16.87 16.06 23.82
CA LYS A 391 18.27 16.16 24.25
C LYS A 391 18.79 17.60 24.22
N LEU A 392 18.47 18.39 23.19
CA LEU A 392 18.85 19.80 23.13
C LEU A 392 18.17 20.63 24.23
N ALA A 393 16.89 20.37 24.52
CA ALA A 393 16.16 21.05 25.58
C ALA A 393 16.69 20.68 26.98
N GLN A 394 16.97 19.40 27.23
CA GLN A 394 17.61 18.93 28.47
C GLN A 394 18.98 19.56 28.66
N TYR A 395 19.74 19.78 27.58
CA TYR A 395 21.04 20.45 27.65
C TYR A 395 20.89 21.92 28.08
N ASP A 396 19.95 22.65 27.48
CA ASP A 396 19.64 24.03 27.86
C ASP A 396 19.19 24.15 29.32
N GLN A 397 18.52 23.14 29.87
CA GLN A 397 18.10 23.07 31.28
C GLN A 397 19.26 22.87 32.28
N ARG A 398 20.49 22.61 31.83
CA ARG A 398 21.65 22.45 32.73
C ARG A 398 22.29 23.77 33.17
N LEU A 399 22.06 24.87 32.45
CA LEU A 399 22.66 26.17 32.78
C LEU A 399 22.28 26.66 34.19
N PRO A 400 21.01 26.57 34.65
CA PRO A 400 20.66 26.92 36.03
C PRO A 400 21.41 26.12 37.09
N ALA A 401 21.69 24.83 36.85
CA ALA A 401 22.44 24.00 37.79
C ALA A 401 23.91 24.46 37.91
N GLU A 402 24.53 24.89 36.80
CA GLU A 402 25.85 25.51 36.85
C GLU A 402 25.85 26.87 37.57
N LEU A 403 24.74 27.63 37.49
CA LEU A 403 24.59 28.85 38.30
C LEU A 403 24.58 28.51 39.80
N THR A 404 23.79 27.53 40.25
CA THR A 404 23.75 27.08 41.65
C THR A 404 25.09 26.53 42.14
N ARG A 405 25.83 25.84 41.26
CA ARG A 405 27.21 25.41 41.54
C ARG A 405 28.14 26.61 41.78
N LEU A 406 28.04 27.64 40.94
CA LEU A 406 28.81 28.88 41.09
C LEU A 406 28.42 29.61 42.38
N GLU A 407 27.13 29.74 42.70
CA GLU A 407 26.68 30.32 43.99
C GLU A 407 27.29 29.61 45.19
N SER A 408 27.29 28.28 45.17
CA SER A 408 27.88 27.45 46.22
C SER A 408 29.41 27.64 46.33
N TRP A 409 30.08 27.84 45.21
CA TRP A 409 31.53 28.12 45.17
C TRP A 409 31.85 29.53 45.69
N VAL A 410 31.15 30.55 45.20
CA VAL A 410 31.27 31.94 45.65
C VAL A 410 30.98 32.05 47.16
N GLY A 411 29.89 31.44 47.62
CA GLY A 411 29.52 31.45 49.03
C GLY A 411 30.56 30.77 49.94
N ARG A 412 31.28 29.74 49.46
CA ARG A 412 32.41 29.15 50.21
C ARG A 412 33.57 30.12 50.36
N ILE A 413 33.97 30.79 49.28
CA ILE A 413 35.05 31.78 49.29
C ILE A 413 34.70 32.93 50.24
N ILE A 414 33.46 33.41 50.21
CA ILE A 414 33.04 34.52 51.07
C ILE A 414 32.98 34.11 52.55
N ARG A 415 32.52 32.89 52.87
CA ARG A 415 32.56 32.37 54.25
C ARG A 415 33.98 32.25 54.79
N GLU A 416 34.95 31.86 53.95
CA GLU A 416 36.37 31.85 54.32
C GLU A 416 36.90 33.28 54.49
N ALA A 417 36.58 34.19 53.56
CA ALA A 417 36.97 35.60 53.62
C ALA A 417 36.40 36.33 54.86
N ARG A 418 35.20 35.94 55.33
CA ARG A 418 34.59 36.44 56.57
C ARG A 418 35.37 36.08 57.82
N ARG A 419 36.16 35.00 57.80
CA ARG A 419 36.95 34.51 58.94
C ARG A 419 38.38 35.06 58.97
N ALA A 420 38.79 35.78 57.93
CA ALA A 420 40.12 36.37 57.83
C ALA A 420 40.35 37.42 58.94
N ARG A 421 41.56 37.44 59.51
CA ARG A 421 41.92 38.33 60.62
C ARG A 421 42.52 39.65 60.16
N SER A 422 42.90 39.75 58.88
CA SER A 422 43.48 40.95 58.27
C SER A 422 42.93 41.21 56.87
N LEU A 423 43.02 42.47 56.42
CA LEU A 423 42.64 42.87 55.06
C LEU A 423 43.48 42.14 53.99
N ALA A 424 44.77 41.94 54.25
CA ALA A 424 45.68 41.24 53.34
C ALA A 424 45.29 39.76 53.17
N GLU A 425 44.95 39.07 54.27
CA GLU A 425 44.47 37.69 54.25
C GLU A 425 43.12 37.57 53.54
N ARG A 426 42.20 38.52 53.79
CA ARG A 426 40.91 38.59 53.10
C ARG A 426 41.09 38.75 51.59
N ASN A 427 41.96 39.67 51.16
CA ASN A 427 42.23 39.92 49.75
C ASN A 427 42.89 38.71 49.07
N ALA A 428 43.79 37.99 49.76
CA ALA A 428 44.40 36.76 49.23
C ALA A 428 43.38 35.62 49.02
N ILE A 429 42.35 35.52 49.88
CA ILE A 429 41.23 34.56 49.68
C ILE A 429 40.36 34.98 48.48
N LEU A 430 40.07 36.29 48.37
CA LEU A 430 39.28 36.84 47.27
C LEU A 430 40.01 36.79 45.92
N ASP A 431 41.34 36.70 45.88
CA ASP A 431 42.08 36.50 44.64
C ASP A 431 41.73 35.17 43.94
N ARG A 432 41.13 34.19 44.64
CA ARG A 432 40.60 32.97 44.03
C ARG A 432 39.49 33.24 43.00
N PHE A 433 38.80 34.38 43.09
CA PHE A 433 37.84 34.80 42.04
C PHE A 433 38.51 34.93 40.66
N ARG A 434 39.83 35.13 40.58
CA ARG A 434 40.58 35.15 39.31
C ARG A 434 40.55 33.80 38.58
N GLN A 435 40.41 32.69 39.31
CA GLN A 435 40.41 31.33 38.75
C GLN A 435 39.13 31.05 37.94
N GLU A 436 38.03 31.75 38.24
CA GLU A 436 36.77 31.59 37.53
C GLU A 436 36.70 32.53 36.32
N LYS A 437 36.39 31.99 35.15
CA LYS A 437 36.42 32.74 33.87
C LYS A 437 35.11 33.49 33.61
N THR A 438 34.01 33.06 34.23
CA THR A 438 32.68 33.66 34.04
C THR A 438 32.55 35.02 34.72
N ILE A 439 33.16 35.20 35.89
CA ILE A 439 33.18 36.45 36.66
C ILE A 439 34.25 37.39 36.09
N ASP A 440 33.83 38.60 35.72
CA ASP A 440 34.70 39.60 35.09
C ASP A 440 35.13 40.72 36.03
N GLN A 441 34.28 41.06 37.00
CA GLN A 441 34.58 42.08 38.00
C GLN A 441 34.16 41.65 39.41
N VAL A 442 34.99 41.96 40.40
CA VAL A 442 34.66 41.79 41.82
C VAL A 442 35.14 43.01 42.58
N PHE A 443 34.26 43.64 43.35
CA PHE A 443 34.58 44.78 44.19
C PHE A 443 34.22 44.49 45.64
N VAL A 444 35.04 44.96 46.57
CA VAL A 444 34.67 45.07 47.98
C VAL A 444 34.69 46.54 48.37
N VAL A 445 33.51 47.11 48.56
CA VAL A 445 33.33 48.53 48.91
C VAL A 445 33.16 48.64 50.41
N ASP A 446 33.96 49.48 51.06
CA ASP A 446 33.83 49.77 52.48
C ASP A 446 32.78 50.86 52.77
N LYS A 447 32.49 51.08 54.06
CA LYS A 447 31.57 52.13 54.54
C LYS A 447 31.95 53.57 54.12
N THR A 448 33.20 53.83 53.75
CA THR A 448 33.64 55.14 53.24
C THR A 448 33.37 55.29 51.74
N GLY A 449 32.95 54.20 51.08
CA GLY A 449 32.71 54.15 49.66
C GLY A 449 33.97 53.87 48.85
N SER A 450 35.08 53.52 49.50
CA SER A 450 36.36 53.19 48.88
C SER A 450 36.41 51.69 48.55
N ALA A 451 36.97 51.32 47.40
CA ALA A 451 37.11 49.92 47.01
C ALA A 451 38.41 49.33 47.61
N SER A 452 38.28 48.34 48.49
CA SER A 452 39.40 47.70 49.22
C SER A 452 39.98 46.46 48.51
N PHE A 453 39.21 45.87 47.59
CA PHE A 453 39.62 44.83 46.65
C PHE A 453 38.91 45.08 45.33
N ALA A 454 39.65 45.04 44.22
CA ALA A 454 39.11 45.19 42.87
C ALA A 454 39.76 44.16 41.96
N LEU A 455 38.99 43.15 41.56
CA LEU A 455 39.28 42.36 40.39
C LEU A 455 38.61 43.05 39.21
N ASP A 456 39.40 43.58 38.27
CA ASP A 456 38.90 44.10 37.01
C ASP A 456 39.64 43.40 35.87
N LYS A 457 38.98 42.48 35.18
CA LYS A 457 39.51 41.91 33.93
C LYS A 457 39.17 42.93 32.84
N PRO A 458 40.15 43.70 32.33
CA PRO A 458 39.89 44.93 31.60
C PRO A 458 39.02 44.68 30.37
N PRO A 459 37.99 45.51 30.14
CA PRO A 459 37.39 45.64 28.83
C PRO A 459 37.95 46.92 28.19
N ASP A 460 38.39 46.83 26.94
CA ASP A 460 38.77 47.98 26.10
C ASP A 460 37.56 48.89 25.73
N GLU A 461 36.50 48.92 26.54
CA GLU A 461 35.19 49.50 26.20
C GLU A 461 34.72 50.60 27.17
N PRO A 462 34.29 51.79 26.67
CA PRO A 462 33.75 52.89 27.47
C PRO A 462 32.54 52.52 28.36
N LEU A 463 31.78 51.49 27.97
CA LEU A 463 30.61 51.00 28.69
C LEU A 463 30.97 50.35 30.03
N ALA A 464 32.14 49.70 30.09
CA ALA A 464 32.63 49.05 31.31
C ALA A 464 32.92 50.05 32.44
N ARG A 465 33.46 51.22 32.10
CA ARG A 465 33.71 52.29 33.09
C ARG A 465 32.41 52.80 33.71
N LYS A 466 31.38 53.02 32.89
CA LYS A 466 30.04 53.41 33.36
C LYS A 466 29.41 52.33 34.25
N ARG A 467 29.62 51.06 33.92
CA ARG A 467 29.14 49.92 34.71
C ARG A 467 29.85 49.76 36.05
N THR A 468 31.17 49.96 36.11
CA THR A 468 31.93 49.98 37.36
C THR A 468 31.48 51.14 38.26
N GLN A 469 31.27 52.33 37.69
CA GLN A 469 30.70 53.46 38.43
C GLN A 469 29.31 53.14 38.98
N PHE A 470 28.43 52.55 38.17
CA PHE A 470 27.10 52.10 38.61
C PHE A 470 27.20 51.09 39.76
N SER A 471 28.08 50.11 39.65
CA SER A 471 28.29 49.07 40.67
C SER A 471 28.77 49.65 42.00
N LEU A 472 29.65 50.65 41.97
CA LEU A 472 30.11 51.37 43.16
C LEU A 472 29.00 52.20 43.80
N ILE A 473 28.16 52.87 43.00
CA ILE A 473 27.00 53.63 43.49
C ILE A 473 25.99 52.67 44.14
N LEU A 474 25.70 51.54 43.50
CA LEU A 474 24.83 50.48 44.02
C LEU A 474 25.33 49.96 45.38
N CYS A 475 26.63 49.67 45.50
CA CYS A 475 27.21 49.19 46.75
C CYS A 475 27.10 50.22 47.88
N ARG A 476 27.39 51.50 47.59
CA ARG A 476 27.30 52.59 48.59
C ARG A 476 25.87 52.77 49.09
N GLU A 477 24.89 52.75 48.18
CA GLU A 477 23.49 52.89 48.56
C GLU A 477 22.98 51.65 49.31
N MET A 478 23.44 50.45 48.95
CA MET A 478 23.11 49.22 49.69
C MET A 478 23.69 49.20 51.10
N LEU A 479 24.95 49.61 51.29
CA LEU A 479 25.56 49.77 52.62
C LEU A 479 24.81 50.78 53.47
N ARG A 480 24.43 51.92 52.87
CA ARG A 480 23.62 52.94 53.55
C ARG A 480 22.28 52.37 54.01
N ARG A 481 21.58 51.59 53.17
CA ARG A 481 20.27 50.99 53.51
C ARG A 481 20.37 49.86 54.53
N LEU A 482 21.36 48.97 54.41
CA LEU A 482 21.61 47.90 55.38
C LEU A 482 21.91 48.46 56.78
N ASN A 483 22.66 49.56 56.86
CA ASN A 483 22.98 50.22 58.13
C ASN A 483 21.90 51.20 58.63
N LYS A 484 20.96 51.63 57.76
CA LYS A 484 19.77 52.44 58.10
C LYS A 484 18.56 51.61 58.54
N ALA A 485 18.68 50.29 58.67
CA ALA A 485 17.57 49.40 59.06
C ALA A 485 16.99 49.63 60.48
N VAL A 486 17.34 50.72 61.16
CA VAL A 486 16.58 51.28 62.27
C VAL A 486 16.15 52.71 61.87
N VAL A 487 14.84 52.88 61.66
CA VAL A 487 14.09 54.10 61.28
C VAL A 487 13.96 54.37 59.76
N PHE A 488 12.78 54.04 59.23
CA PHE A 488 12.26 54.62 57.99
C PHE A 488 11.87 56.08 58.25
N ASP A 489 12.52 57.01 57.54
CA ASP A 489 12.06 58.39 57.43
C ASP A 489 11.80 58.72 55.95
N SER A 490 10.53 58.96 55.64
CA SER A 490 9.94 59.19 54.32
C SER A 490 10.17 60.63 53.85
N GLY A 491 11.44 61.05 53.77
CA GLY A 491 11.78 62.41 53.40
C GLY A 491 13.23 62.60 52.96
N SER A 492 13.58 62.13 51.75
CA SER A 492 14.70 62.75 51.03
C SER A 492 14.51 62.68 49.52
N LEU A 493 14.41 63.85 48.88
CA LEU A 493 14.42 64.04 47.42
C LEU A 493 15.68 63.48 46.72
N VAL A 494 16.68 63.02 47.47
CA VAL A 494 17.86 62.34 46.94
C VAL A 494 17.59 60.85 46.67
N ALA A 495 16.75 60.19 47.45
CA ALA A 495 16.41 58.78 47.23
C ALA A 495 15.61 58.60 45.93
N GLU A 496 14.67 59.50 45.65
CA GLU A 496 13.85 59.46 44.42
C GLU A 496 14.65 59.82 43.16
N ALA A 497 15.60 60.76 43.26
CA ALA A 497 16.51 61.08 42.15
C ALA A 497 17.49 59.93 41.87
N THR A 498 17.99 59.26 42.93
CA THR A 498 18.88 58.11 42.77
C THR A 498 18.11 56.91 42.23
N GLU A 499 16.90 56.64 42.72
CA GLU A 499 16.02 55.57 42.23
C GLU A 499 15.58 55.82 40.78
N ARG A 500 15.23 57.07 40.41
CA ARG A 500 15.00 57.46 39.02
C ARG A 500 16.25 57.35 38.14
N MET A 501 17.44 57.68 38.65
CA MET A 501 18.72 57.48 37.96
C MET A 501 19.03 56.00 37.75
N PHE A 502 18.77 55.16 38.75
CA PHE A 502 18.86 53.70 38.65
C PHE A 502 17.88 53.18 37.61
N ASP A 503 16.62 53.61 37.65
CA ASP A 503 15.58 53.24 36.67
C ASP A 503 15.94 53.69 35.24
N THR A 504 16.61 54.84 35.08
CA THR A 504 17.08 55.29 33.75
C THR A 504 18.28 54.50 33.25
N LEU A 505 19.17 54.03 34.13
CA LEU A 505 20.36 53.24 33.77
C LEU A 505 20.05 51.74 33.60
N VAL A 506 19.04 51.22 34.28
CA VAL A 506 18.59 49.80 34.29
C VAL A 506 17.45 49.55 33.27
N GLY A 507 17.17 50.52 32.39
CA GLY A 507 16.25 50.34 31.27
C GLY A 507 14.76 50.31 31.66
N GLY A 508 14.36 51.10 32.66
CA GLY A 508 12.95 51.31 33.03
C GLY A 508 12.32 50.18 33.87
N GLN A 509 13.08 49.16 34.27
CA GLN A 509 12.64 48.25 35.33
C GLN A 509 12.88 48.90 36.68
N LYS A 510 11.82 49.05 37.50
CA LYS A 510 11.95 49.43 38.90
C LYS A 510 12.96 48.51 39.57
N THR A 511 14.11 49.05 39.94
CA THR A 511 15.12 48.28 40.69
C THR A 511 14.58 48.06 42.10
N ASP A 512 13.96 46.90 42.34
CA ASP A 512 13.42 46.58 43.65
C ASP A 512 14.56 46.27 44.63
N PHE A 513 15.00 47.30 45.36
CA PHE A 513 16.06 47.18 46.35
C PHE A 513 15.69 46.21 47.48
N ASN A 514 14.40 46.03 47.79
CA ASN A 514 13.98 45.03 48.78
C ASN A 514 14.18 43.61 48.24
N ARG A 515 14.00 43.41 46.94
CA ARG A 515 14.35 42.14 46.29
C ARG A 515 15.84 41.87 46.35
N LEU A 516 16.69 42.86 46.10
CA LEU A 516 18.15 42.71 46.17
C LEU A 516 18.65 42.42 47.59
N THR A 517 18.01 42.99 48.63
CA THR A 517 18.35 42.66 50.02
C THR A 517 17.90 41.25 50.43
N HIS A 518 16.74 40.80 49.95
CA HIS A 518 16.27 39.42 50.17
C HIS A 518 17.06 38.37 49.38
N GLU A 519 17.66 38.76 48.26
CA GLU A 519 18.49 37.89 47.41
C GLU A 519 20.00 37.96 47.74
N LEU A 520 20.40 38.57 48.87
CA LEU A 520 21.80 38.55 49.33
C LEU A 520 22.34 37.12 49.42
N GLY A 521 23.57 36.93 48.92
CA GLY A 521 24.22 35.64 48.83
C GLY A 521 23.78 34.76 47.64
N ARG A 522 23.00 35.29 46.70
CA ARG A 522 22.58 34.65 45.43
C ARG A 522 22.91 35.52 44.23
N PHE A 523 22.91 34.93 43.03
CA PHE A 523 23.04 35.69 41.78
C PHE A 523 21.68 36.24 41.34
N THR A 524 21.58 37.57 41.26
CA THR A 524 20.40 38.26 40.73
C THR A 524 20.67 38.74 39.31
N LEU A 525 19.75 38.46 38.38
CA LEU A 525 19.83 38.97 37.02
C LEU A 525 19.41 40.45 37.00
N LEU A 526 20.30 41.33 36.57
CA LEU A 526 20.03 42.75 36.34
C LEU A 526 20.37 43.10 34.89
N THR A 527 19.57 43.97 34.29
CA THR A 527 19.81 44.47 32.93
C THR A 527 20.32 45.89 33.03
N PHE A 528 21.54 46.13 32.59
CA PHE A 528 22.14 47.45 32.54
C PHE A 528 22.13 47.94 31.08
N LEU A 529 21.36 49.00 30.80
CA LEU A 529 21.06 49.46 29.44
C LEU A 529 20.50 48.31 28.57
N ASP A 530 21.35 47.71 27.72
CA ASP A 530 21.02 46.59 26.82
C ASP A 530 21.77 45.29 27.17
N GLU A 531 22.56 45.28 28.26
CA GLU A 531 23.34 44.12 28.71
C GLU A 531 22.75 43.49 29.98
N ALA A 532 22.37 42.21 29.89
CA ALA A 532 21.97 41.44 31.06
C ALA A 532 23.20 40.82 31.74
N ALA A 533 23.29 40.97 33.06
CA ALA A 533 24.36 40.41 33.88
C ALA A 533 23.83 39.85 35.20
N TYR A 534 24.46 38.80 35.69
CA TYR A 534 24.23 38.28 37.02
C TYR A 534 25.12 39.03 38.00
N ILE A 535 24.52 39.59 39.05
CA ILE A 535 25.22 40.27 40.12
C ILE A 535 25.06 39.45 41.40
N TYR A 536 26.17 39.17 42.07
CA TYR A 536 26.19 38.55 43.39
C TYR A 536 26.52 39.62 44.42
N LEU A 537 25.65 39.81 45.40
CA LEU A 537 25.84 40.76 46.48
C LEU A 537 25.93 40.03 47.81
N ASP A 538 26.92 40.35 48.63
CA ASP A 538 26.99 39.86 50.00
C ASP A 538 27.65 40.89 50.93
N ALA A 539 27.24 40.90 52.19
CA ALA A 539 27.70 41.88 53.18
C ALA A 539 28.66 41.24 54.19
N PHE A 540 29.67 42.00 54.60
CA PHE A 540 30.52 41.70 55.75
C PHE A 540 30.05 42.56 56.91
N PHE A 541 29.65 41.91 58.01
CA PHE A 541 29.18 42.59 59.21
C PHE A 541 30.31 42.67 60.24
N ASP A 542 30.38 43.79 60.95
CA ASP A 542 31.25 43.96 62.10
C ASP A 542 30.69 43.26 63.35
N SER A 543 31.44 43.30 64.45
CA SER A 543 31.04 42.69 65.72
C SER A 543 29.78 43.30 66.35
N LYS A 544 29.30 44.44 65.84
CA LYS A 544 28.09 45.15 66.28
C LYS A 544 26.89 44.87 65.36
N GLY A 545 27.05 44.03 64.34
CA GLY A 545 26.01 43.68 63.38
C GLY A 545 25.77 44.74 62.31
N GLN A 546 26.66 45.74 62.17
CA GLN A 546 26.60 46.72 61.09
C GLN A 546 27.39 46.22 59.87
N ALA A 547 26.89 46.46 58.66
CA ALA A 547 27.59 46.13 57.43
C ALA A 547 28.80 47.06 57.26
N ASP A 548 30.01 46.53 57.45
CA ASP A 548 31.28 47.27 57.34
C ASP A 548 31.76 47.37 55.88
N SER A 549 31.52 46.32 55.09
CA SER A 549 31.81 46.31 53.66
C SER A 549 30.84 45.43 52.87
N LEU A 550 30.66 45.73 51.59
CA LEU A 550 29.81 44.99 50.66
C LEU A 550 30.65 44.44 49.51
N LEU A 551 30.50 43.15 49.24
CA LEU A 551 31.07 42.50 48.08
C LEU A 551 30.05 42.49 46.94
N LEU A 552 30.50 42.88 45.76
CA LEU A 552 29.77 42.75 44.52
C LEU A 552 30.62 41.95 43.54
N ALA A 553 30.12 40.80 43.08
CA ALA A 553 30.69 40.08 41.95
C ALA A 553 29.77 40.21 40.74
N HIS A 554 30.34 40.61 39.61
CA HIS A 554 29.64 40.82 38.36
C HIS A 554 29.98 39.70 37.37
N MET A 555 28.96 39.16 36.73
CA MET A 555 29.06 38.08 35.77
C MET A 555 28.18 38.38 34.56
N PRO A 556 28.74 38.86 33.44
CA PRO A 556 28.00 39.10 32.22
C PRO A 556 27.32 37.82 31.76
N ARG A 557 26.03 37.91 31.39
CA ARG A 557 25.28 36.74 30.92
C ARG A 557 25.94 36.09 29.70
N GLU A 558 26.47 36.91 28.80
CA GLU A 558 27.21 36.42 27.63
C GLU A 558 28.41 35.56 28.02
N ARG A 559 29.21 35.99 29.01
CA ARG A 559 30.39 35.23 29.47
C ARG A 559 30.00 33.92 30.14
N LEU A 560 28.93 33.92 30.94
CA LEU A 560 28.39 32.70 31.55
C LEU A 560 27.95 31.69 30.48
N GLU A 561 27.05 32.10 29.58
CA GLU A 561 26.52 31.23 28.52
C GLU A 561 27.65 30.72 27.61
N ARG A 562 28.60 31.58 27.23
CA ARG A 562 29.79 31.21 26.45
C ARG A 562 30.66 30.17 27.14
N THR A 563 31.04 30.41 28.40
CA THR A 563 31.95 29.52 29.14
C THR A 563 31.27 28.18 29.42
N PHE A 564 29.96 28.20 29.70
CA PHE A 564 29.14 26.99 29.83
C PHE A 564 29.15 26.16 28.55
N LEU A 565 28.93 26.79 27.40
CA LEU A 565 28.99 26.13 26.09
C LEU A 565 30.40 25.60 25.81
N ASP A 566 31.46 26.38 26.00
CA ASP A 566 32.85 25.95 25.76
C ASP A 566 33.25 24.74 26.62
N LYS A 567 32.71 24.63 27.84
CA LYS A 567 32.98 23.53 28.77
C LYS A 567 32.16 22.28 28.42
N THR A 568 30.87 22.44 28.18
CA THR A 568 29.89 21.34 28.19
C THR A 568 29.55 20.83 26.79
N LEU A 569 29.75 21.64 25.74
CA LEU A 569 29.44 21.25 24.35
C LEU A 569 30.38 20.12 23.87
N ARG A 570 31.61 20.06 24.40
CA ARG A 570 32.57 18.96 24.16
C ARG A 570 32.07 17.62 24.71
N ASP A 571 31.40 17.63 25.86
CA ASP A 571 30.85 16.41 26.48
C ASP A 571 29.62 15.91 25.71
N LEU A 572 28.83 16.82 25.14
CA LEU A 572 27.62 16.48 24.38
C LEU A 572 27.94 15.71 23.08
N VAL A 573 29.07 16.01 22.44
CA VAL A 573 29.53 15.34 21.21
C VAL A 573 30.13 13.96 21.47
N ARG A 574 30.57 13.66 22.71
CA ARG A 574 31.17 12.36 23.07
C ARG A 574 30.15 11.30 23.50
N GLN A 575 28.84 11.57 23.43
CA GLN A 575 27.81 10.60 23.84
C GLN A 575 27.64 9.49 22.78
N PRO A 576 27.69 8.20 23.17
CA PRO A 576 27.63 7.07 22.24
C PRO A 576 26.22 6.77 21.71
N ASP A 577 25.16 7.22 22.40
CA ASP A 577 23.79 6.75 22.12
C ASP A 577 23.18 7.27 20.81
N ILE A 578 23.71 8.37 20.25
CA ILE A 578 23.24 9.00 19.01
C ILE A 578 24.45 9.62 18.31
N VAL A 579 24.69 9.32 17.03
CA VAL A 579 25.76 9.97 16.24
C VAL A 579 25.24 11.32 15.75
N TRP A 580 25.41 12.35 16.58
CA TRP A 580 24.98 13.70 16.31
C TRP A 580 26.11 14.69 16.55
N ARG A 581 26.11 15.79 15.78
CA ARG A 581 27.01 16.93 16.00
C ARG A 581 26.16 18.15 16.34
N VAL A 582 26.55 18.88 17.38
CA VAL A 582 25.82 20.04 17.90
C VAL A 582 26.70 21.27 17.83
N ASN A 583 26.11 22.40 17.43
CA ASN A 583 26.77 23.69 17.39
C ASN A 583 25.87 24.77 18.01
N ALA A 584 26.48 25.84 18.54
CA ALA A 584 25.78 26.94 19.17
C ALA A 584 26.17 28.27 18.51
N LEU A 585 25.20 29.00 17.96
CA LEU A 585 25.43 30.26 17.25
C LEU A 585 24.97 31.47 18.06
N GLY A 586 25.93 32.29 18.51
CA GLY A 586 25.71 33.52 19.28
C GLY A 586 25.52 34.78 18.43
N ASP A 587 25.14 35.89 19.06
CA ASP A 587 25.01 37.22 18.42
C ASP A 587 26.36 37.89 18.10
N VAL A 588 27.44 37.39 18.70
CA VAL A 588 28.81 37.86 18.47
C VAL A 588 29.57 36.86 17.58
N PRO A 589 30.23 37.29 16.49
CA PRO A 589 30.80 36.40 15.46
C PRO A 589 31.98 35.52 15.90
N ARG A 590 32.45 35.61 17.17
CA ARG A 590 33.68 34.96 17.66
C ARG A 590 33.49 33.68 18.49
N LEU A 591 32.27 33.19 18.71
CA LEU A 591 32.05 31.78 19.06
C LEU A 591 31.93 30.97 17.76
N GLY A 592 33.03 30.93 17.01
CA GLY A 592 33.15 30.04 15.86
C GLY A 592 33.43 28.63 16.35
N ALA A 593 32.49 27.73 16.08
CA ALA A 593 32.67 26.29 15.89
C ALA A 593 33.49 25.53 16.94
N VAL A 594 32.84 24.60 17.64
CA VAL A 594 33.59 23.45 18.12
C VAL A 594 33.46 22.25 17.20
N ILE A 595 32.30 21.86 16.65
CA ILE A 595 32.25 20.63 15.84
C ILE A 595 31.23 20.74 14.69
N MET A 596 31.63 21.24 13.50
CA MET A 596 31.08 20.89 12.16
C MET A 596 32.07 21.29 11.06
N ASP A 597 32.10 20.55 9.96
CA ASP A 597 32.99 20.81 8.81
C ASP A 597 32.66 22.19 8.20
N GLU A 598 33.66 22.95 7.74
CA GLU A 598 33.44 24.29 7.15
C GLU A 598 32.45 24.28 5.98
N THR A 599 32.29 23.12 5.33
CA THR A 599 31.32 22.84 4.26
C THR A 599 29.86 23.01 4.69
N ASP A 600 29.54 22.84 5.98
CA ASP A 600 28.18 22.91 6.52
C ASP A 600 27.75 24.33 6.94
N ARG A 601 28.69 25.29 6.94
CA ARG A 601 28.49 26.70 7.30
C ARG A 601 27.26 27.37 6.69
N PRO A 602 27.04 27.31 5.37
CA PRO A 602 25.88 27.95 4.77
C PRO A 602 24.53 27.34 5.21
N VAL A 603 24.51 26.09 5.66
CA VAL A 603 23.29 25.39 6.08
C VAL A 603 22.91 25.81 7.50
N TYR A 604 23.83 25.75 8.47
CA TYR A 604 23.50 26.16 9.82
C TYR A 604 23.28 27.69 9.94
N ASP A 605 23.95 28.53 9.15
CA ASP A 605 23.73 29.99 9.13
C ASP A 605 22.33 30.35 8.58
N ARG A 606 21.77 29.48 7.74
CA ARG A 606 20.40 29.60 7.27
C ARG A 606 19.41 29.20 8.37
N ILE A 607 19.62 28.02 8.97
CA ILE A 607 18.76 27.50 10.04
C ILE A 607 18.76 28.46 11.23
N SER A 608 19.93 28.99 11.63
CA SER A 608 20.03 29.92 12.75
C SER A 608 19.25 31.22 12.50
N ARG A 609 19.34 31.80 11.29
CA ARG A 609 18.54 32.95 10.88
C ARG A 609 17.05 32.66 10.90
N GLU A 610 16.65 31.47 10.44
CA GLU A 610 15.25 31.05 10.47
C GLU A 610 14.72 30.89 11.89
N VAL A 611 15.46 30.21 12.79
CA VAL A 611 15.10 30.05 14.21
C VAL A 611 14.99 31.40 14.90
N ARG A 612 15.96 32.30 14.70
CA ARG A 612 15.93 33.66 15.27
C ARG A 612 14.71 34.45 14.81
N ALA A 613 14.36 34.31 13.54
CA ALA A 613 13.23 35.02 12.95
C ALA A 613 11.87 34.39 13.32
N SER A 614 11.77 33.06 13.44
CA SER A 614 10.51 32.35 13.71
C SER A 614 10.19 32.22 15.20
N ARG A 615 11.21 32.25 16.07
CA ARG A 615 11.11 31.89 17.49
C ARG A 615 10.53 30.48 17.71
N SER A 616 10.65 29.59 16.72
CA SER A 616 10.15 28.21 16.77
C SER A 616 11.27 27.23 16.41
N VAL A 617 11.05 25.94 16.69
CA VAL A 617 11.94 24.87 16.23
C VAL A 617 11.93 24.86 14.69
N VAL A 618 13.12 24.79 14.09
CA VAL A 618 13.29 24.71 12.64
C VAL A 618 13.87 23.35 12.28
N ARG A 619 13.21 22.69 11.34
CA ARG A 619 13.60 21.39 10.80
C ARG A 619 13.96 21.52 9.32
N GLN A 620 15.11 20.99 8.96
CA GLN A 620 15.55 20.93 7.55
C GLN A 620 16.23 19.59 7.27
N VAL A 621 15.91 18.99 6.11
CA VAL A 621 16.66 17.84 5.59
C VAL A 621 17.49 18.34 4.42
N THR A 622 18.77 18.01 4.39
CA THR A 622 19.67 18.33 3.28
C THR A 622 20.33 17.06 2.80
N THR A 623 20.59 16.99 1.50
CA THR A 623 21.43 15.94 0.92
C THR A 623 22.88 16.40 0.92
N SER A 624 23.78 15.56 1.43
CA SER A 624 25.22 15.73 1.33
C SER A 624 25.79 14.51 0.61
N GLY A 625 26.16 14.66 -0.65
CA GLY A 625 26.47 13.52 -1.53
C GLY A 625 25.25 12.62 -1.73
N ALA A 626 25.35 11.35 -1.34
CA ALA A 626 24.27 10.35 -1.42
C ALA A 626 23.45 10.20 -0.12
N GLU A 627 23.76 10.97 0.92
CA GLU A 627 23.20 10.78 2.26
C GLU A 627 22.20 11.89 2.62
N GLU A 628 21.05 11.51 3.18
CA GLU A 628 20.11 12.46 3.78
C GLU A 628 20.52 12.80 5.23
N ILE A 629 20.70 14.09 5.51
CA ILE A 629 21.07 14.61 6.83
C ILE A 629 19.88 15.39 7.40
N LEU A 630 19.47 15.04 8.62
CA LEU A 630 18.46 15.76 9.38
C LEU A 630 19.10 16.84 10.25
N TRP A 631 18.62 18.07 10.08
CA TRP A 631 19.01 19.24 10.86
C TRP A 631 17.85 19.75 11.72
N VAL A 632 18.15 20.00 13.00
CA VAL A 632 17.19 20.54 13.97
C VAL A 632 17.81 21.76 14.65
N GLY A 633 17.14 22.91 14.54
CA GLY A 633 17.50 24.16 15.18
C GLY A 633 16.51 24.54 16.27
N LEU A 634 17.01 24.87 17.46
CA LEU A 634 16.24 25.28 18.63
C LEU A 634 16.86 26.52 19.27
N ARG A 635 16.01 27.48 19.65
CA ARG A 635 16.40 28.59 20.53
C ARG A 635 16.41 28.10 21.98
N GLY A 636 17.50 28.35 22.71
CA GLY A 636 17.57 28.07 24.14
C GLY A 636 16.57 28.91 24.95
N GLN A 637 15.94 28.31 25.94
CA GLN A 637 15.16 29.02 26.95
C GLN A 637 16.08 29.70 27.96
N ASN A 638 17.16 29.04 28.38
CA ASN A 638 18.17 29.58 29.29
C ASN A 638 19.34 30.24 28.53
N LEU A 639 19.81 29.59 27.46
CA LEU A 639 20.84 30.07 26.53
C LEU A 639 20.28 31.08 25.53
N THR A 640 19.77 32.21 26.03
CA THR A 640 18.96 33.13 25.24
C THR A 640 19.71 33.87 24.14
N ARG A 641 21.05 33.99 24.25
CA ARG A 641 21.91 34.63 23.23
C ARG A 641 22.38 33.64 22.15
N PHE A 642 22.09 32.35 22.29
CA PHE A 642 22.56 31.31 21.40
C PHE A 642 21.40 30.52 20.75
N VAL A 643 21.63 30.08 19.52
CA VAL A 643 20.78 29.09 18.84
C VAL A 643 21.54 27.77 18.77
N LEU A 644 20.92 26.71 19.29
CA LEU A 644 21.46 25.35 19.21
C LEU A 644 21.03 24.71 17.89
N VAL A 645 21.98 24.18 17.15
CA VAL A 645 21.74 23.46 15.89
C VAL A 645 22.38 22.08 16.00
N ALA A 646 21.58 21.03 15.82
CA ALA A 646 22.04 19.65 15.77
C ALA A 646 21.87 19.07 14.37
N ARG A 647 22.80 18.18 13.98
CA ARG A 647 22.64 17.31 12.81
C ARG A 647 22.76 15.84 13.18
N THR A 648 22.02 14.99 12.48
CA THR A 648 22.15 13.53 12.52
C THR A 648 22.00 12.95 11.12
N SER A 649 22.65 11.81 10.89
CA SER A 649 22.45 10.99 9.69
C SER A 649 21.09 10.29 9.70
N LEU A 650 20.42 10.22 8.55
CA LEU A 650 19.24 9.35 8.34
C LEU A 650 19.61 7.97 7.77
N ARG A 651 20.88 7.74 7.44
CA ARG A 651 21.37 6.49 6.85
C ARG A 651 21.01 5.24 7.65
N PRO A 652 21.10 5.20 9.00
CA PRO A 652 20.70 4.02 9.76
C PRO A 652 19.21 3.68 9.60
N VAL A 653 18.36 4.70 9.44
CA VAL A 653 16.92 4.51 9.19
C VAL A 653 16.70 3.95 7.78
N GLU A 654 17.44 4.46 6.79
CA GLU A 654 17.35 4.01 5.40
C GLU A 654 17.86 2.58 5.22
N GLU A 655 18.99 2.21 5.85
CA GLU A 655 19.54 0.86 5.83
C GLU A 655 18.59 -0.15 6.51
N TYR A 656 17.97 0.24 7.63
CA TYR A 656 16.97 -0.59 8.30
C TYR A 656 15.72 -0.82 7.43
N LEU A 657 15.18 0.25 6.83
CA LEU A 657 14.03 0.15 5.92
C LEU A 657 14.37 -0.67 4.66
N GLY A 658 15.58 -0.51 4.11
CA GLY A 658 16.07 -1.30 2.99
C GLY A 658 16.17 -2.78 3.32
N THR A 659 16.63 -3.12 4.53
CA THR A 659 16.68 -4.51 5.02
C THR A 659 15.28 -5.10 5.12
N LEU A 660 14.33 -4.38 5.73
CA LEU A 660 12.94 -4.84 5.83
C LEU A 660 12.27 -4.97 4.45
N TRP A 661 12.54 -4.06 3.52
CA TRP A 661 12.07 -4.16 2.14
C TRP A 661 12.63 -5.42 1.45
N GLY A 662 13.92 -5.70 1.63
CA GLY A 662 14.55 -6.93 1.14
C GLY A 662 13.87 -8.19 1.67
N TRP A 663 13.57 -8.25 2.97
CA TRP A 663 12.81 -9.36 3.57
C TRP A 663 11.41 -9.49 3.00
N LEU A 664 10.71 -8.37 2.78
CA LEU A 664 9.34 -8.40 2.25
C LEU A 664 9.32 -8.91 0.80
N VAL A 665 10.29 -8.47 -0.02
CA VAL A 665 10.50 -8.98 -1.39
C VAL A 665 10.87 -10.47 -1.37
N LEU A 666 11.76 -10.89 -0.46
CA LEU A 666 12.16 -12.29 -0.32
C LEU A 666 10.97 -13.18 0.06
N VAL A 667 10.15 -12.77 1.02
CA VAL A 667 8.94 -13.51 1.42
C VAL A 667 7.94 -13.58 0.25
N ALA A 668 7.70 -12.46 -0.45
CA ALA A 668 6.82 -12.44 -1.62
C ALA A 668 7.34 -13.38 -2.73
N LEU A 669 8.66 -13.40 -2.97
CA LEU A 669 9.30 -14.30 -3.94
C LEU A 669 9.19 -15.76 -3.50
N LEU A 670 9.43 -16.07 -2.23
CA LEU A 670 9.36 -17.44 -1.71
C LEU A 670 7.93 -17.98 -1.80
N VAL A 671 6.92 -17.17 -1.48
CA VAL A 671 5.50 -17.52 -1.66
C VAL A 671 5.19 -17.78 -3.14
N PHE A 672 5.71 -16.93 -4.04
CA PHE A 672 5.51 -17.08 -5.48
C PHE A 672 6.17 -18.35 -6.04
N VAL A 673 7.43 -18.61 -5.69
CA VAL A 673 8.18 -19.81 -6.13
C VAL A 673 7.56 -21.08 -5.55
N SER A 674 7.27 -21.12 -4.25
CA SER A 674 6.65 -22.30 -3.61
C SER A 674 5.32 -22.64 -4.28
N THR A 675 4.53 -21.63 -4.62
CA THR A 675 3.28 -21.80 -5.36
C THR A 675 3.52 -22.29 -6.77
N ALA A 676 4.48 -21.73 -7.51
CA ALA A 676 4.80 -22.20 -8.85
C ALA A 676 5.20 -23.68 -8.84
N VAL A 677 5.99 -24.10 -7.85
CA VAL A 677 6.35 -25.50 -7.63
C VAL A 677 5.10 -26.34 -7.34
N ILE A 678 4.24 -25.93 -6.40
CA ILE A 678 2.98 -26.64 -6.11
C ILE A 678 2.09 -26.75 -7.36
N GLY A 679 2.00 -25.68 -8.17
CA GLY A 679 1.23 -25.67 -9.41
C GLY A 679 1.76 -26.63 -10.46
N VAL A 680 3.10 -26.75 -10.60
CA VAL A 680 3.74 -27.74 -11.47
C VAL A 680 3.51 -29.15 -10.93
N LEU A 681 3.69 -29.38 -9.64
CA LEU A 681 3.44 -30.68 -9.01
C LEU A 681 1.98 -31.14 -9.19
N LEU A 682 0.99 -30.24 -9.02
CA LEU A 682 -0.42 -30.55 -9.28
C LEU A 682 -0.69 -30.87 -10.75
N LEU A 683 0.00 -30.18 -11.68
CA LEU A 683 -0.14 -30.43 -13.10
C LEU A 683 0.39 -31.82 -13.46
N GLU A 684 1.59 -32.15 -13.01
CA GLU A 684 2.25 -33.43 -13.31
C GLU A 684 1.58 -34.62 -12.60
N ASN A 685 1.20 -34.48 -11.33
CA ASN A 685 0.71 -35.61 -10.54
C ASN A 685 -0.80 -35.85 -10.61
N ILE A 686 -1.59 -34.89 -11.12
CA ILE A 686 -3.07 -35.04 -11.15
C ILE A 686 -3.61 -34.85 -12.57
N LEU A 687 -3.32 -33.71 -13.18
CA LEU A 687 -3.96 -33.32 -14.44
C LEU A 687 -3.49 -34.15 -15.64
N VAL A 688 -2.20 -34.40 -15.75
CA VAL A 688 -1.64 -35.22 -16.85
C VAL A 688 -2.12 -36.68 -16.78
N PRO A 689 -2.10 -37.37 -15.62
CA PRO A 689 -2.67 -38.71 -15.49
C PRO A 689 -4.16 -38.76 -15.86
N VAL A 690 -4.97 -37.82 -15.36
CA VAL A 690 -6.42 -37.78 -15.65
C VAL A 690 -6.69 -37.57 -17.14
N ALA A 691 -5.95 -36.68 -17.81
CA ALA A 691 -6.08 -36.50 -19.25
C ALA A 691 -5.65 -37.76 -20.04
N SER A 692 -4.66 -38.50 -19.55
CA SER A 692 -4.22 -39.77 -20.15
C SER A 692 -5.30 -40.86 -20.00
N LEU A 693 -6.00 -40.90 -18.86
CA LEU A 693 -7.12 -41.81 -18.64
C LEU A 693 -8.31 -41.52 -19.58
N GLU A 694 -8.63 -40.24 -19.82
CA GLU A 694 -9.65 -39.84 -20.81
C GLU A 694 -9.32 -40.37 -22.21
N ALA A 695 -8.05 -40.23 -22.62
CA ALA A 695 -7.56 -40.78 -23.88
C ALA A 695 -7.70 -42.31 -23.93
N GLY A 696 -7.37 -43.00 -22.84
CA GLY A 696 -7.55 -44.45 -22.69
C GLY A 696 -9.01 -44.89 -22.86
N ILE A 697 -9.94 -44.24 -22.17
CA ILE A 697 -11.39 -44.54 -22.28
C ILE A 697 -11.87 -44.29 -23.73
N SER A 698 -11.41 -43.21 -24.35
CA SER A 698 -11.75 -42.89 -25.73
C SER A 698 -11.23 -43.93 -26.72
N SER A 699 -10.08 -44.56 -26.45
CA SER A 699 -9.52 -45.65 -27.24
C SER A 699 -10.35 -46.94 -27.12
N ILE A 700 -10.80 -47.28 -25.90
CA ILE A 700 -11.73 -48.41 -25.66
C ILE A 700 -13.03 -48.22 -26.45
N ARG A 701 -13.63 -47.02 -26.37
CA ARG A 701 -14.86 -46.71 -27.13
C ARG A 701 -14.65 -46.85 -28.64
N GLY A 702 -13.46 -46.54 -29.13
CA GLY A 702 -13.08 -46.69 -30.54
C GLY A 702 -12.65 -48.11 -30.94
N ARG A 703 -12.72 -49.11 -30.05
CA ARG A 703 -12.19 -50.47 -30.24
C ARG A 703 -10.71 -50.49 -30.69
N ARG A 704 -9.92 -49.52 -30.21
CA ARG A 704 -8.47 -49.41 -30.44
C ARG A 704 -7.74 -49.94 -29.22
N PHE A 705 -7.63 -51.27 -29.14
CA PHE A 705 -7.05 -51.95 -27.98
C PHE A 705 -5.51 -52.07 -28.04
N ASP A 706 -4.87 -51.47 -29.05
CA ASP A 706 -3.42 -51.28 -29.17
C ASP A 706 -2.91 -50.11 -28.30
N HIS A 707 -3.79 -49.18 -27.94
CA HIS A 707 -3.44 -48.04 -27.10
C HIS A 707 -3.08 -48.48 -25.68
N ARG A 708 -2.01 -47.90 -25.11
CA ARG A 708 -1.63 -48.08 -23.70
C ARG A 708 -1.51 -46.72 -23.03
N ILE A 709 -2.12 -46.63 -21.85
CA ILE A 709 -2.10 -45.43 -21.03
C ILE A 709 -0.74 -45.35 -20.33
N PRO A 710 0.02 -44.25 -20.49
CA PRO A 710 1.29 -44.07 -19.79
C PRO A 710 1.04 -43.92 -18.27
N ILE A 711 1.87 -44.62 -17.47
CA ILE A 711 1.83 -44.56 -16.01
C ILE A 711 2.78 -43.45 -15.56
N HIS A 712 2.22 -42.37 -15.01
CA HIS A 712 3.00 -41.17 -14.63
C HIS A 712 3.40 -41.12 -13.16
N ALA A 713 2.75 -41.90 -12.28
CA ALA A 713 3.00 -41.92 -10.84
C ALA A 713 2.71 -43.31 -10.24
N ASP A 714 3.37 -43.65 -9.13
CA ASP A 714 3.09 -44.86 -8.32
C ASP A 714 2.07 -44.55 -7.21
N ASP A 715 0.91 -44.01 -7.61
CA ASP A 715 -0.20 -43.64 -6.74
C ASP A 715 -1.52 -44.29 -7.18
N GLU A 716 -2.65 -43.85 -6.64
CA GLU A 716 -3.97 -44.37 -7.00
C GLU A 716 -4.30 -44.16 -8.49
N LEU A 717 -3.86 -43.06 -9.10
CA LEU A 717 -4.09 -42.79 -10.53
C LEU A 717 -3.20 -43.68 -11.40
N GLY A 718 -1.95 -43.90 -10.97
CA GLY A 718 -1.06 -44.90 -11.55
C GLY A 718 -1.65 -46.30 -11.54
N HIS A 719 -2.18 -46.72 -10.39
CA HIS A 719 -2.83 -48.03 -10.24
C HIS A 719 -4.08 -48.17 -11.13
N VAL A 720 -4.92 -47.13 -11.23
CA VAL A 720 -6.06 -47.13 -12.15
C VAL A 720 -5.60 -47.22 -13.61
N SER A 721 -4.49 -46.57 -13.96
CA SER A 721 -3.92 -46.62 -15.32
C SER A 721 -3.41 -48.03 -15.65
N GLN A 722 -2.76 -48.71 -14.70
CA GLN A 722 -2.37 -50.11 -14.82
C GLN A 722 -3.59 -51.02 -14.99
N LEU A 723 -4.58 -50.90 -14.11
CA LEU A 723 -5.80 -51.70 -14.15
C LEU A 723 -6.51 -51.55 -15.51
N MET A 724 -6.57 -50.32 -16.02
CA MET A 724 -7.16 -50.04 -17.32
C MET A 724 -6.33 -50.61 -18.48
N ASN A 725 -5.00 -50.58 -18.42
CA ASN A 725 -4.15 -51.25 -19.40
C ASN A 725 -4.39 -52.77 -19.42
N THR A 726 -4.53 -53.42 -18.26
CA THR A 726 -4.88 -54.84 -18.15
C THR A 726 -6.26 -55.12 -18.75
N MET A 727 -7.24 -54.25 -18.53
CA MET A 727 -8.56 -54.38 -19.17
C MET A 727 -8.48 -54.24 -20.70
N ILE A 728 -7.73 -53.25 -21.21
CA ILE A 728 -7.53 -53.06 -22.65
C ILE A 728 -6.87 -54.29 -23.28
N GLU A 729 -5.87 -54.87 -22.61
CA GLU A 729 -5.19 -56.09 -23.06
C GLU A 729 -6.16 -57.29 -23.09
N GLY A 730 -6.94 -57.50 -22.04
CA GLY A 730 -7.95 -58.57 -22.02
C GLY A 730 -9.01 -58.41 -23.12
N MET A 731 -9.43 -57.18 -23.44
CA MET A 731 -10.35 -56.93 -24.56
C MET A 731 -9.69 -57.21 -25.93
N ASN A 732 -8.41 -56.90 -26.09
CA ASN A 732 -7.66 -57.25 -27.30
C ASN A 732 -7.57 -58.77 -27.48
N ASP A 733 -7.30 -59.52 -26.42
CA ASP A 733 -7.21 -60.99 -26.46
C ASP A 733 -8.54 -61.63 -26.86
N LEU A 734 -9.67 -61.09 -26.39
CA LEU A 734 -11.00 -61.52 -26.81
C LEU A 734 -11.24 -61.27 -28.31
N GLN A 735 -10.84 -60.10 -28.82
CA GLN A 735 -10.94 -59.79 -30.25
C GLN A 735 -10.10 -60.75 -31.10
N VAL A 736 -8.88 -61.08 -30.66
CA VAL A 736 -8.02 -62.06 -31.34
C VAL A 736 -8.67 -63.44 -31.34
N ALA A 737 -9.21 -63.87 -30.20
CA ALA A 737 -9.86 -65.17 -30.09
C ALA A 737 -11.16 -65.27 -30.91
N LYS A 738 -11.88 -64.16 -31.14
CA LYS A 738 -12.98 -64.09 -32.12
C LYS A 738 -12.53 -64.48 -33.53
N VAL A 739 -11.43 -63.88 -34.00
CA VAL A 739 -10.88 -64.14 -35.33
C VAL A 739 -10.47 -65.61 -35.47
N VAL A 740 -9.89 -66.20 -34.42
CA VAL A 740 -9.56 -67.63 -34.39
C VAL A 740 -10.84 -68.48 -34.45
N GLN A 741 -11.87 -68.15 -33.67
CA GLN A 741 -13.14 -68.87 -33.69
C GLN A 741 -13.80 -68.86 -35.07
N GLU A 742 -13.88 -67.69 -35.71
CA GLU A 742 -14.48 -67.52 -37.04
C GLU A 742 -13.74 -68.35 -38.10
N SER A 743 -12.43 -68.58 -37.95
CA SER A 743 -11.64 -69.44 -38.85
C SER A 743 -11.95 -70.95 -38.74
N LEU A 744 -12.66 -71.38 -37.70
CA LEU A 744 -13.05 -72.79 -37.51
C LEU A 744 -14.29 -73.20 -38.31
N PHE A 745 -15.09 -72.22 -38.75
CA PHE A 745 -16.29 -72.45 -39.56
C PHE A 745 -15.95 -72.76 -41.03
N PRO A 746 -16.83 -73.45 -41.77
CA PRO A 746 -16.66 -73.66 -43.21
C PRO A 746 -16.50 -72.35 -43.99
N ALA A 747 -15.47 -72.26 -44.84
CA ALA A 747 -15.10 -71.04 -45.55
C ALA A 747 -16.06 -70.63 -46.70
N GLY A 748 -17.01 -71.49 -47.10
CA GLY A 748 -17.91 -71.23 -48.22
C GLY A 748 -18.96 -72.31 -48.44
N ALA A 749 -19.80 -72.15 -49.47
CA ALA A 749 -20.80 -73.13 -49.84
C ALA A 749 -20.16 -74.42 -50.39
N LEU A 750 -20.76 -75.57 -50.07
CA LEU A 750 -20.33 -76.88 -50.54
C LEU A 750 -21.39 -77.44 -51.50
N THR A 751 -20.92 -78.09 -52.58
CA THR A 751 -21.80 -78.79 -53.54
C THR A 751 -21.43 -80.27 -53.57
N VAL A 752 -22.41 -81.15 -53.33
CA VAL A 752 -22.26 -82.61 -53.37
C VAL A 752 -23.39 -83.20 -54.21
N GLY A 753 -23.06 -83.64 -55.42
CA GLY A 753 -24.08 -84.09 -56.39
C GLY A 753 -25.11 -82.98 -56.66
N PRO A 754 -26.44 -83.25 -56.58
CA PRO A 754 -27.45 -82.23 -56.74
C PRO A 754 -27.69 -81.38 -55.49
N TYR A 755 -26.92 -81.53 -54.41
CA TYR A 755 -27.11 -80.77 -53.17
C TYR A 755 -26.14 -79.60 -53.07
N ARG A 756 -26.67 -78.44 -52.66
CA ARG A 756 -25.90 -77.25 -52.33
C ARG A 756 -26.19 -76.85 -50.89
N ILE A 757 -25.16 -76.60 -50.11
CA ILE A 757 -25.27 -76.23 -48.70
C ILE A 757 -24.42 -75.00 -48.40
N HIS A 758 -24.96 -74.09 -47.59
CA HIS A 758 -24.25 -72.91 -47.12
C HIS A 758 -24.67 -72.58 -45.70
N GLY A 759 -23.73 -72.15 -44.87
CA GLY A 759 -24.04 -71.66 -43.53
C GLY A 759 -23.23 -70.44 -43.15
N HIS A 760 -23.79 -69.64 -42.26
CA HIS A 760 -23.18 -68.45 -41.70
C HIS A 760 -23.61 -68.28 -40.25
N SER A 761 -22.66 -67.89 -39.40
CA SER A 761 -22.89 -67.58 -37.98
C SER A 761 -22.53 -66.13 -37.70
N ARG A 762 -23.39 -65.45 -36.95
CA ARG A 762 -23.13 -64.11 -36.42
C ARG A 762 -23.14 -64.16 -34.91
N SER A 763 -21.95 -64.04 -34.31
CA SER A 763 -21.85 -63.92 -32.86
C SER A 763 -22.24 -62.52 -32.39
N MET A 764 -23.14 -62.47 -31.41
CA MET A 764 -23.61 -61.22 -30.78
C MET A 764 -22.69 -60.74 -29.66
N ALA A 765 -21.74 -61.58 -29.23
CA ALA A 765 -20.68 -61.26 -28.28
C ALA A 765 -19.30 -61.12 -28.95
N ASP A 766 -18.25 -60.89 -28.15
CA ASP A 766 -16.87 -60.98 -28.64
C ASP A 766 -16.56 -62.41 -29.11
N ILE A 767 -17.11 -63.46 -28.48
CA ILE A 767 -16.88 -64.88 -28.80
C ILE A 767 -18.16 -65.69 -28.48
N GLY A 768 -18.54 -66.62 -29.37
CA GLY A 768 -19.82 -67.32 -29.33
C GLY A 768 -19.80 -68.80 -28.91
N GLY A 769 -20.98 -69.39 -28.67
CA GLY A 769 -21.18 -70.81 -28.33
C GLY A 769 -21.61 -71.69 -29.51
N ASP A 770 -22.12 -71.07 -30.57
CA ASP A 770 -22.60 -71.75 -31.76
C ASP A 770 -21.51 -72.51 -32.52
N TYR A 771 -21.85 -73.71 -32.97
CA TYR A 771 -21.05 -74.55 -33.83
C TYR A 771 -21.85 -75.02 -35.03
N TYR A 772 -21.28 -74.89 -36.23
CA TYR A 772 -21.83 -75.53 -37.40
C TYR A 772 -20.73 -76.03 -38.32
N ASP A 773 -21.02 -77.10 -39.06
CA ASP A 773 -20.09 -77.71 -39.98
C ASP A 773 -20.81 -78.50 -41.07
N TYR A 774 -20.17 -78.64 -42.22
CA TYR A 774 -20.64 -79.52 -43.27
C TYR A 774 -19.49 -79.91 -44.21
N PHE A 775 -19.47 -81.17 -44.60
CA PHE A 775 -18.44 -81.71 -45.48
C PHE A 775 -18.94 -82.97 -46.20
N GLN A 776 -18.22 -83.34 -47.26
CA GLN A 776 -18.46 -84.61 -47.95
C GLN A 776 -17.66 -85.70 -47.24
N THR A 777 -18.32 -86.78 -46.83
CA THR A 777 -17.69 -87.94 -46.21
C THR A 777 -16.90 -88.76 -47.25
N PRO A 778 -15.94 -89.61 -46.85
CA PRO A 778 -15.14 -90.42 -47.79
C PRO A 778 -15.97 -91.36 -48.69
N ASP A 779 -17.12 -91.82 -48.21
CA ASP A 779 -18.11 -92.62 -48.95
C ASP A 779 -19.00 -91.79 -49.90
N GLY A 780 -18.78 -90.47 -49.95
CA GLY A 780 -19.39 -89.55 -50.91
C GLY A 780 -20.71 -88.93 -50.46
N GLN A 781 -21.14 -89.17 -49.21
CA GLN A 781 -22.36 -88.62 -48.63
C GLN A 781 -22.12 -87.19 -48.12
N LEU A 782 -23.17 -86.37 -48.04
CA LEU A 782 -23.09 -85.03 -47.46
C LEU A 782 -23.48 -85.09 -45.99
N LEU A 783 -22.55 -84.77 -45.08
CA LEU A 783 -22.83 -84.62 -43.66
C LEU A 783 -22.97 -83.15 -43.32
N GLY A 784 -23.99 -82.79 -42.54
CA GLY A 784 -24.16 -81.47 -41.98
C GLY A 784 -24.54 -81.53 -40.50
N LEU A 785 -24.04 -80.58 -39.73
CA LEU A 785 -24.37 -80.45 -38.32
C LEU A 785 -24.46 -79.00 -37.87
N MET A 786 -25.28 -78.79 -36.85
CA MET A 786 -25.42 -77.54 -36.13
C MET A 786 -25.60 -77.85 -34.65
N GLY A 787 -24.94 -77.12 -33.78
CA GLY A 787 -25.13 -77.25 -32.35
C GLY A 787 -24.83 -75.96 -31.64
N ASP A 788 -25.37 -75.83 -30.44
CA ASP A 788 -25.16 -74.68 -29.57
C ASP A 788 -24.71 -75.16 -28.18
N VAL A 789 -23.66 -74.55 -27.66
CA VAL A 789 -23.12 -74.82 -26.34
C VAL A 789 -23.77 -73.88 -25.33
N SER A 790 -24.43 -74.44 -24.33
CA SER A 790 -25.10 -73.66 -23.27
C SER A 790 -24.25 -72.52 -22.68
N GLY A 791 -24.74 -71.29 -22.84
CA GLY A 791 -24.11 -70.04 -22.37
C GLY A 791 -22.97 -69.55 -23.28
N HIS A 792 -22.59 -68.29 -23.15
CA HIS A 792 -21.73 -67.59 -24.12
C HIS A 792 -20.26 -67.39 -23.65
N GLY A 793 -19.43 -66.82 -24.52
CA GLY A 793 -18.06 -66.39 -24.24
C GLY A 793 -16.99 -67.47 -24.39
N VAL A 794 -15.78 -67.21 -23.87
CA VAL A 794 -14.57 -68.04 -24.09
C VAL A 794 -14.79 -69.52 -23.77
N SER A 795 -15.51 -69.83 -22.69
CA SER A 795 -15.75 -71.23 -22.29
C SER A 795 -16.58 -72.03 -23.30
N ALA A 796 -17.52 -71.38 -23.98
CA ALA A 796 -18.39 -72.00 -24.96
C ALA A 796 -17.65 -72.21 -26.29
N ALA A 797 -16.91 -71.20 -26.75
CA ALA A 797 -16.06 -71.32 -27.93
C ALA A 797 -14.95 -72.37 -27.79
N LEU A 798 -14.38 -72.55 -26.61
CA LEU A 798 -13.42 -73.65 -26.37
C LEU A 798 -14.09 -75.02 -26.55
N ILE A 799 -15.33 -75.18 -26.10
CA ILE A 799 -16.11 -76.42 -26.30
C ILE A 799 -16.44 -76.60 -27.78
N MET A 800 -16.81 -75.53 -28.49
CA MET A 800 -16.98 -75.57 -29.95
C MET A 800 -15.70 -76.00 -30.66
N GLY A 801 -14.54 -75.42 -30.32
CA GLY A 801 -13.25 -75.82 -30.88
C GLY A 801 -12.90 -77.28 -30.59
N MET A 802 -13.22 -77.77 -29.38
CA MET A 802 -13.11 -79.20 -29.05
C MET A 802 -14.07 -80.06 -29.87
N ALA A 803 -15.29 -79.58 -30.16
CA ALA A 803 -16.26 -80.24 -31.01
C ALA A 803 -15.74 -80.41 -32.44
N LYS A 804 -15.22 -79.32 -33.02
CA LYS A 804 -14.56 -79.33 -34.34
C LYS A 804 -13.38 -80.29 -34.39
N CYS A 805 -12.53 -80.29 -33.36
CA CYS A 805 -11.39 -81.22 -33.30
C CYS A 805 -11.86 -82.68 -33.23
N ALA A 806 -12.85 -82.98 -32.37
CA ALA A 806 -13.37 -84.33 -32.21
C ALA A 806 -14.01 -84.86 -33.50
N LEU A 807 -14.72 -84.01 -34.24
CA LEU A 807 -15.28 -84.34 -35.55
C LEU A 807 -14.20 -84.57 -36.60
N THR A 808 -13.19 -83.69 -36.66
CA THR A 808 -12.10 -83.78 -37.65
C THR A 808 -11.22 -85.03 -37.43
N LEU A 809 -11.11 -85.50 -36.18
CA LEU A 809 -10.34 -86.69 -35.82
C LEU A 809 -11.15 -88.01 -35.94
N ASP A 810 -12.47 -87.94 -36.12
CA ASP A 810 -13.31 -89.14 -36.26
C ASP A 810 -13.26 -89.65 -37.71
N ASP A 811 -12.21 -90.42 -38.03
CA ASP A 811 -11.99 -91.04 -39.35
C ASP A 811 -12.61 -92.44 -39.45
N THR A 812 -13.67 -92.72 -38.67
CA THR A 812 -14.31 -94.05 -38.65
C THR A 812 -15.23 -94.22 -39.87
N PRO A 813 -14.88 -95.06 -40.87
CA PRO A 813 -15.69 -95.17 -42.08
C PRO A 813 -17.03 -95.86 -41.78
N GLY A 814 -18.13 -95.33 -42.33
CA GLY A 814 -19.46 -95.93 -42.23
C GLY A 814 -20.12 -95.84 -40.84
N ARG A 815 -19.61 -94.99 -39.94
CA ARG A 815 -20.22 -94.75 -38.63
C ARG A 815 -21.60 -94.12 -38.76
N SER A 816 -22.58 -94.64 -38.03
CA SER A 816 -23.94 -94.09 -38.04
C SER A 816 -24.06 -92.81 -37.19
N ILE A 817 -25.00 -91.92 -37.53
CA ILE A 817 -25.26 -90.67 -36.77
C ILE A 817 -25.48 -90.94 -35.26
N PRO A 818 -26.25 -91.96 -34.82
CA PRO A 818 -26.41 -92.28 -33.40
C PRO A 818 -25.11 -92.65 -32.70
N GLU A 819 -24.22 -93.38 -33.37
CA GLU A 819 -22.92 -93.78 -32.81
C GLU A 819 -21.98 -92.59 -32.69
N PHE A 820 -22.02 -91.68 -33.67
CA PHE A 820 -21.31 -90.41 -33.61
C PHE A 820 -21.79 -89.58 -32.41
N LEU A 821 -23.11 -89.31 -32.31
CA LEU A 821 -23.68 -88.52 -31.21
C LEU A 821 -23.44 -89.17 -29.85
N ALA A 822 -23.52 -90.50 -29.73
CA ALA A 822 -23.23 -91.21 -28.48
C ALA A 822 -21.75 -91.13 -28.09
N THR A 823 -20.84 -91.19 -29.06
CA THR A 823 -19.39 -91.04 -28.83
C THR A 823 -19.06 -89.63 -28.44
N PHE A 824 -19.65 -88.66 -29.14
CA PHE A 824 -19.46 -87.24 -28.87
C PHE A 824 -20.04 -86.83 -27.50
N ASN A 825 -21.21 -87.35 -27.12
CA ASN A 825 -21.78 -87.19 -25.78
C ASN A 825 -20.85 -87.71 -24.67
N ARG A 826 -20.23 -88.89 -24.86
CA ARG A 826 -19.25 -89.44 -23.89
C ARG A 826 -17.98 -88.58 -23.82
N PHE A 827 -17.52 -88.07 -24.96
CA PHE A 827 -16.39 -87.15 -25.02
C PHE A 827 -16.67 -85.87 -24.22
N LEU A 828 -17.80 -85.20 -24.47
CA LEU A 828 -18.19 -83.99 -23.75
C LEU A 828 -18.34 -84.24 -22.24
N LEU A 829 -18.92 -85.37 -21.83
CA LEU A 829 -19.05 -85.75 -20.42
C LEU A 829 -17.71 -85.95 -19.71
N LYS A 830 -16.74 -86.55 -20.39
CA LYS A 830 -15.39 -86.79 -19.85
C LYS A 830 -14.60 -85.50 -19.76
N THR A 831 -14.71 -84.63 -20.77
CA THR A 831 -13.91 -83.42 -20.90
C THR A 831 -14.45 -82.26 -20.05
N ILE A 832 -15.78 -82.07 -20.01
CA ILE A 832 -16.42 -80.86 -19.44
C ILE A 832 -17.04 -81.13 -18.05
N LYS A 833 -16.87 -82.34 -17.49
CA LYS A 833 -17.32 -82.75 -16.14
C LYS A 833 -18.76 -82.31 -15.79
N ARG A 834 -19.69 -82.42 -16.75
CA ARG A 834 -21.12 -82.04 -16.61
C ARG A 834 -21.41 -80.57 -16.27
N ARG A 835 -20.49 -79.63 -16.53
CA ARG A 835 -20.71 -78.20 -16.25
C ARG A 835 -21.43 -77.45 -17.37
N LYS A 836 -21.44 -78.00 -18.58
CA LYS A 836 -22.06 -77.45 -19.78
C LYS A 836 -22.71 -78.57 -20.59
N MET A 837 -23.76 -78.22 -21.33
CA MET A 837 -24.40 -79.08 -22.32
C MET A 837 -24.25 -78.47 -23.71
N MET A 838 -24.40 -79.29 -24.74
CA MET A 838 -24.42 -78.86 -26.14
C MET A 838 -25.63 -79.47 -26.83
N THR A 839 -26.48 -78.64 -27.42
CA THR A 839 -27.51 -79.09 -28.34
C THR A 839 -26.85 -79.45 -29.67
N MET A 840 -27.36 -80.44 -30.40
CA MET A 840 -26.83 -80.77 -31.74
C MET A 840 -27.90 -81.38 -32.63
N PHE A 841 -28.01 -80.90 -33.86
CA PHE A 841 -28.71 -81.56 -34.95
C PHE A 841 -27.70 -82.04 -35.98
N CYS A 842 -27.77 -83.31 -36.36
CA CYS A 842 -26.91 -83.89 -37.40
C CYS A 842 -27.75 -84.56 -38.47
N PHE A 843 -27.36 -84.37 -39.72
CA PHE A 843 -27.96 -85.07 -40.85
C PHE A 843 -26.90 -85.56 -41.84
N GLN A 844 -27.26 -86.59 -42.57
CA GLN A 844 -26.48 -87.17 -43.65
C GLN A 844 -27.39 -87.37 -44.86
N VAL A 845 -26.95 -86.93 -46.03
CA VAL A 845 -27.67 -87.10 -47.29
C VAL A 845 -26.85 -87.97 -48.22
N ASP A 846 -27.44 -89.08 -48.65
CA ASP A 846 -26.88 -89.88 -49.73
C ASP A 846 -27.30 -89.28 -51.08
N PRO A 847 -26.36 -88.73 -51.88
CA PRO A 847 -26.68 -88.10 -53.15
C PRO A 847 -27.19 -89.09 -54.21
N ARG A 848 -27.06 -90.42 -54.00
CA ARG A 848 -27.51 -91.47 -54.92
C ARG A 848 -28.96 -91.87 -54.66
N THR A 849 -29.33 -92.04 -53.39
CA THR A 849 -30.69 -92.42 -52.98
C THR A 849 -31.60 -91.24 -52.69
N HIS A 850 -31.02 -90.03 -52.55
CA HIS A 850 -31.70 -88.79 -52.15
C HIS A 850 -32.37 -88.85 -50.77
N ARG A 851 -31.94 -89.80 -49.96
CA ARG A 851 -32.43 -89.98 -48.60
C ARG A 851 -31.61 -89.16 -47.63
N LEU A 852 -32.30 -88.34 -46.85
CA LEU A 852 -31.73 -87.63 -45.71
C LEU A 852 -32.03 -88.42 -44.44
N THR A 853 -30.98 -88.87 -43.77
CA THR A 853 -31.04 -89.46 -42.43
C THR A 853 -30.61 -88.41 -41.42
N PHE A 854 -31.36 -88.23 -40.34
CA PHE A 854 -31.00 -87.26 -39.31
C PHE A 854 -31.24 -87.79 -37.90
N ALA A 855 -30.57 -87.16 -36.94
CA ALA A 855 -30.83 -87.30 -35.53
C ALA A 855 -30.70 -85.95 -34.83
N ASN A 856 -31.60 -85.71 -33.90
CA ASN A 856 -31.53 -84.56 -33.01
C ASN A 856 -30.98 -84.99 -31.64
N ALA A 857 -30.20 -84.12 -31.01
CA ALA A 857 -29.72 -84.17 -29.65
C ALA A 857 -30.10 -82.86 -28.94
N GLY A 858 -31.41 -82.59 -28.87
CA GLY A 858 -31.98 -81.46 -28.13
C GLY A 858 -31.82 -80.09 -28.76
N HIS A 859 -31.48 -80.00 -30.04
CA HIS A 859 -31.41 -78.77 -30.83
C HIS A 859 -32.78 -78.39 -31.40
N ASN A 860 -32.90 -77.16 -31.92
CA ASN A 860 -34.11 -76.69 -32.59
C ASN A 860 -34.48 -77.56 -33.79
N PHE A 861 -35.79 -77.66 -34.06
CA PHE A 861 -36.29 -78.44 -35.18
C PHE A 861 -36.08 -77.69 -36.50
N PRO A 862 -35.33 -78.26 -37.46
CA PRO A 862 -35.09 -77.59 -38.74
C PRO A 862 -36.37 -77.36 -39.54
N PHE A 863 -36.41 -76.28 -40.30
CA PHE A 863 -37.51 -75.94 -41.18
C PHE A 863 -37.31 -76.55 -42.57
N LEU A 864 -38.26 -77.38 -43.01
CA LEU A 864 -38.31 -77.94 -44.35
C LEU A 864 -39.35 -77.19 -45.19
N ARG A 865 -38.93 -76.75 -46.37
CA ARG A 865 -39.80 -76.18 -47.40
C ARG A 865 -39.82 -77.12 -48.61
N PRO A 866 -40.99 -77.68 -48.98
CA PRO A 866 -41.11 -78.47 -50.21
C PRO A 866 -40.81 -77.63 -51.46
N GLY A 867 -40.10 -78.21 -52.43
CA GLY A 867 -39.80 -77.57 -53.72
C GLY A 867 -41.04 -77.19 -54.53
N THR A 868 -42.17 -77.84 -54.25
CA THR A 868 -43.49 -77.53 -54.82
C THR A 868 -44.10 -76.23 -54.29
N GLY A 869 -43.50 -75.59 -53.29
CA GLY A 869 -44.01 -74.36 -52.67
C GLY A 869 -45.09 -74.58 -51.60
N GLY A 870 -45.23 -75.81 -51.08
CA GLY A 870 -46.11 -76.12 -49.94
C GLY A 870 -45.67 -75.48 -48.61
N PRO A 871 -46.47 -75.49 -47.54
CA PRO A 871 -46.16 -74.81 -46.27
C PRO A 871 -44.82 -75.27 -45.67
N VAL A 872 -44.16 -74.39 -44.92
CA VAL A 872 -42.96 -74.74 -44.15
C VAL A 872 -43.37 -75.66 -43.00
N SER A 873 -42.67 -76.78 -42.84
CA SER A 873 -42.88 -77.74 -41.74
C SER A 873 -41.61 -77.89 -40.91
N GLU A 874 -41.75 -78.38 -39.67
CA GLU A 874 -40.62 -78.71 -38.79
C GLU A 874 -40.28 -80.20 -38.88
N LEU A 875 -38.98 -80.51 -38.93
CA LEU A 875 -38.50 -81.89 -38.75
C LEU A 875 -38.40 -82.23 -37.25
N ALA A 876 -39.57 -82.39 -36.63
CA ALA A 876 -39.68 -82.59 -35.18
C ALA A 876 -39.11 -83.95 -34.74
N GLN A 877 -38.05 -83.91 -33.94
CA GLN A 877 -37.48 -85.08 -33.28
C GLN A 877 -36.92 -84.69 -31.91
N GLU A 878 -37.57 -85.15 -30.85
CA GLU A 878 -37.16 -84.86 -29.47
C GLU A 878 -36.00 -85.76 -29.03
N ALA A 879 -35.03 -85.18 -28.30
CA ALA A 879 -33.94 -85.89 -27.67
C ALA A 879 -33.29 -85.03 -26.57
N MET A 880 -32.49 -85.66 -25.71
CA MET A 880 -31.72 -84.95 -24.70
C MET A 880 -30.44 -84.32 -25.29
N PRO A 881 -30.05 -83.09 -24.88
CA PRO A 881 -28.77 -82.50 -25.24
C PRO A 881 -27.57 -83.37 -24.88
N LEU A 882 -26.47 -83.17 -25.60
CA LEU A 882 -25.18 -83.78 -25.31
C LEU A 882 -24.61 -83.22 -24.00
N GLY A 883 -23.87 -84.03 -23.25
CA GLY A 883 -23.24 -83.62 -21.99
C GLY A 883 -24.12 -83.78 -20.75
N VAL A 884 -25.39 -84.18 -20.89
CA VAL A 884 -26.36 -84.27 -19.77
C VAL A 884 -26.36 -85.67 -19.12
N ARG A 885 -26.51 -86.75 -19.90
CA ARG A 885 -26.59 -88.14 -19.39
C ARG A 885 -25.61 -89.07 -20.13
N ALA A 886 -24.97 -89.98 -19.39
CA ALA A 886 -23.92 -90.86 -19.91
C ALA A 886 -24.40 -91.90 -20.92
N HIS A 887 -25.63 -92.36 -20.79
CA HIS A 887 -26.20 -93.43 -21.61
C HIS A 887 -27.45 -92.93 -22.35
N THR A 888 -27.31 -91.84 -23.11
CA THR A 888 -28.37 -91.36 -24.01
C THR A 888 -28.33 -92.15 -25.32
N ARG A 889 -29.48 -92.64 -25.78
CA ARG A 889 -29.64 -93.24 -27.11
C ARG A 889 -30.32 -92.22 -28.02
N TYR A 890 -29.71 -91.94 -29.17
CA TYR A 890 -30.25 -91.03 -30.18
C TYR A 890 -30.92 -91.86 -31.27
N ALA A 891 -32.20 -91.59 -31.55
CA ALA A 891 -32.92 -92.23 -32.64
C ALA A 891 -32.55 -91.56 -33.97
N THR A 892 -32.69 -92.28 -35.08
CA THR A 892 -32.62 -91.71 -36.44
C THR A 892 -33.99 -91.67 -37.09
N ARG A 893 -34.20 -90.68 -37.95
CA ARG A 893 -35.33 -90.63 -38.89
C ARG A 893 -34.81 -90.42 -40.30
N GLU A 894 -35.56 -90.95 -41.25
CA GLU A 894 -35.26 -90.87 -42.68
C GLU A 894 -36.39 -90.13 -43.39
N ILE A 895 -36.03 -89.23 -44.31
CA ILE A 895 -36.95 -88.58 -45.24
C ILE A 895 -36.33 -88.61 -46.64
N ASP A 896 -37.16 -88.68 -47.67
CA ASP A 896 -36.72 -88.51 -49.06
C ASP A 896 -36.83 -87.04 -49.44
N LEU A 897 -35.76 -86.46 -49.99
CA LEU A 897 -35.75 -85.06 -50.45
C LEU A 897 -36.05 -84.98 -51.93
N ALA A 898 -37.13 -84.32 -52.33
CA ALA A 898 -37.48 -84.06 -53.72
C ALA A 898 -36.66 -82.90 -54.32
N PRO A 899 -36.50 -82.81 -55.66
CA PRO A 899 -35.88 -81.66 -56.30
C PRO A 899 -36.56 -80.34 -55.88
N GLY A 900 -35.77 -79.34 -55.49
CA GLY A 900 -36.25 -78.05 -54.97
C GLY A 900 -36.49 -78.01 -53.46
N ASP A 901 -36.53 -79.15 -52.76
CA ASP A 901 -36.68 -79.17 -51.30
C ASP A 901 -35.51 -78.44 -50.63
N THR A 902 -35.86 -77.55 -49.69
CA THR A 902 -34.91 -76.68 -49.00
C THR A 902 -35.07 -76.85 -47.49
N LEU A 903 -33.98 -77.14 -46.80
CA LEU A 903 -33.90 -77.36 -45.36
C LEU A 903 -33.08 -76.24 -44.71
N LEU A 904 -33.63 -75.60 -43.68
CA LEU A 904 -32.94 -74.59 -42.88
C LEU A 904 -32.76 -75.10 -41.45
N LEU A 905 -31.51 -75.19 -41.00
CA LEU A 905 -31.14 -75.33 -39.60
C LEU A 905 -30.86 -73.93 -39.05
N TYR A 906 -31.26 -73.69 -37.80
CA TYR A 906 -31.11 -72.41 -37.13
C TYR A 906 -30.91 -72.60 -35.62
N THR A 907 -30.12 -71.71 -35.00
CA THR A 907 -29.98 -71.63 -33.54
C THR A 907 -31.10 -70.80 -32.92
N ASP A 908 -31.32 -70.95 -31.62
CA ASP A 908 -32.41 -70.31 -30.88
C ASP A 908 -32.33 -68.78 -30.92
N GLY A 909 -31.14 -68.21 -31.09
CA GLY A 909 -30.95 -66.79 -31.37
C GLY A 909 -31.82 -66.22 -32.50
N LEU A 910 -32.22 -67.03 -33.50
CA LEU A 910 -33.16 -66.57 -34.55
C LEU A 910 -34.58 -66.33 -34.01
N VAL A 911 -35.09 -67.23 -33.17
CA VAL A 911 -36.48 -67.22 -32.69
C VAL A 911 -36.66 -66.48 -31.37
N GLU A 912 -35.61 -66.42 -30.55
CA GLU A 912 -35.62 -65.73 -29.26
C GLU A 912 -35.31 -64.23 -29.38
N ALA A 913 -34.80 -63.78 -30.53
CA ALA A 913 -34.56 -62.36 -30.80
C ALA A 913 -35.81 -61.49 -30.62
N VAL A 914 -35.59 -60.24 -30.21
CA VAL A 914 -36.67 -59.29 -29.93
C VAL A 914 -36.86 -58.35 -31.11
N CYS A 915 -38.08 -58.34 -31.65
CA CYS A 915 -38.51 -57.45 -32.71
C CYS A 915 -38.61 -55.99 -32.20
N ARG A 916 -38.63 -55.03 -33.14
CA ARG A 916 -38.77 -53.59 -32.82
C ARG A 916 -40.04 -53.21 -32.06
N ASN A 917 -41.07 -54.05 -32.12
CA ASN A 917 -42.30 -53.90 -31.36
C ASN A 917 -42.21 -54.43 -29.92
N GLY A 918 -41.06 -54.98 -29.51
CA GLY A 918 -40.81 -55.54 -28.17
C GLY A 918 -41.26 -57.00 -27.99
N GLU A 919 -41.82 -57.64 -29.03
CA GLU A 919 -42.17 -59.07 -28.99
C GLU A 919 -41.01 -59.95 -29.48
N GLN A 920 -40.92 -61.19 -29.01
CA GLN A 920 -40.01 -62.17 -29.60
C GLN A 920 -40.41 -62.50 -31.03
N VAL A 921 -39.43 -62.83 -31.88
CA VAL A 921 -39.68 -63.31 -33.25
C VAL A 921 -40.59 -64.54 -33.20
N GLY A 922 -40.20 -65.55 -32.42
CA GLY A 922 -40.94 -66.81 -32.30
C GLY A 922 -40.91 -67.67 -33.56
N TYR A 923 -41.34 -68.92 -33.41
CA TYR A 923 -41.27 -69.94 -34.47
C TYR A 923 -42.10 -69.59 -35.71
N GLU A 924 -43.33 -69.10 -35.53
CA GLU A 924 -44.22 -68.82 -36.66
C GLU A 924 -43.70 -67.68 -37.54
N ARG A 925 -43.21 -66.60 -36.94
CA ARG A 925 -42.62 -65.48 -37.70
C ARG A 925 -41.33 -65.89 -38.39
N ALA A 926 -40.48 -66.70 -37.74
CA ALA A 926 -39.28 -67.24 -38.36
C ALA A 926 -39.60 -68.14 -39.58
N LYS A 927 -40.65 -68.97 -39.50
CA LYS A 927 -41.15 -69.74 -40.66
C LYS A 927 -41.65 -68.83 -41.78
N GLU A 928 -42.35 -67.75 -41.46
CA GLU A 928 -42.79 -66.77 -42.46
C GLU A 928 -41.61 -66.10 -43.16
N TRP A 929 -40.58 -65.69 -42.41
CA TRP A 929 -39.36 -65.11 -42.96
C TRP A 929 -38.66 -66.10 -43.89
N TYR A 930 -38.49 -67.35 -43.45
CA TYR A 930 -37.88 -68.40 -44.25
C TYR A 930 -38.69 -68.72 -45.52
N ALA A 931 -40.02 -68.81 -45.43
CA ALA A 931 -40.88 -69.09 -46.57
C ALA A 931 -40.73 -68.07 -47.71
N ARG A 932 -40.48 -66.79 -47.37
CA ARG A 932 -40.27 -65.72 -48.36
C ARG A 932 -39.02 -65.92 -49.21
N VAL A 933 -37.98 -66.55 -48.66
CA VAL A 933 -36.66 -66.63 -49.29
C VAL A 933 -36.25 -68.04 -49.71
N ALA A 934 -36.87 -69.09 -49.19
CA ALA A 934 -36.50 -70.50 -49.44
C ALA A 934 -36.40 -70.92 -50.92
N HIS A 935 -37.06 -70.20 -51.83
CA HIS A 935 -36.98 -70.43 -53.28
C HIS A 935 -35.61 -70.05 -53.88
N LEU A 936 -34.82 -69.21 -53.20
CA LEU A 936 -33.50 -68.75 -53.64
C LEU A 936 -32.40 -69.83 -53.47
N PRO A 937 -31.19 -69.63 -54.04
CA PRO A 937 -30.02 -70.45 -53.72
C PRO A 937 -29.65 -70.37 -52.22
N PRO A 938 -29.06 -71.41 -51.62
CA PRO A 938 -28.75 -71.46 -50.18
C PRO A 938 -28.01 -70.24 -49.61
N GLU A 939 -27.05 -69.70 -50.36
CA GLU A 939 -26.28 -68.51 -49.97
C GLU A 939 -27.19 -67.28 -49.83
N GLN A 940 -28.07 -67.08 -50.81
CA GLN A 940 -29.01 -65.97 -50.82
C GLN A 940 -30.12 -66.16 -49.78
N VAL A 941 -30.51 -67.41 -49.48
CA VAL A 941 -31.44 -67.70 -48.37
C VAL A 941 -30.85 -67.18 -47.05
N VAL A 942 -29.61 -67.56 -46.75
CA VAL A 942 -28.93 -67.16 -45.52
C VAL A 942 -28.73 -65.64 -45.48
N GLU A 943 -28.19 -65.04 -46.54
CA GLU A 943 -27.97 -63.59 -46.64
C GLU A 943 -29.27 -62.79 -46.45
N ARG A 944 -30.35 -63.19 -47.13
CA ARG A 944 -31.64 -62.50 -47.04
C ARG A 944 -32.33 -62.71 -45.70
N LEU A 945 -32.18 -63.87 -45.06
CA LEU A 945 -32.67 -64.07 -43.70
C LEU A 945 -31.98 -63.14 -42.70
N PHE A 946 -30.66 -62.99 -42.79
CA PHE A 946 -29.95 -62.03 -41.93
C PHE A 946 -30.36 -60.58 -42.22
N ALA A 947 -30.60 -60.21 -43.48
CA ALA A 947 -31.11 -58.89 -43.81
C ALA A 947 -32.51 -58.63 -43.20
N ILE A 948 -33.44 -59.59 -43.31
CA ILE A 948 -34.76 -59.51 -42.68
C ILE A 948 -34.63 -59.41 -41.16
N PHE A 949 -33.74 -60.21 -40.57
CA PHE A 949 -33.45 -60.17 -39.14
C PHE A 949 -33.01 -58.78 -38.68
N ASP A 950 -32.10 -58.12 -39.40
CA ASP A 950 -31.59 -56.78 -39.04
C ASP A 950 -32.63 -55.66 -39.24
N GLU A 951 -33.51 -55.81 -40.22
CA GLU A 951 -34.60 -54.86 -40.47
C GLU A 951 -35.68 -54.91 -39.37
N GLU A 952 -35.99 -56.11 -38.87
CA GLU A 952 -37.14 -56.35 -37.99
C GLU A 952 -36.78 -56.40 -36.49
N THR A 953 -35.51 -56.61 -36.13
CA THR A 953 -35.03 -56.68 -34.72
C THR A 953 -34.41 -55.36 -34.22
N THR A 954 -34.25 -55.21 -32.90
CA THR A 954 -33.57 -54.05 -32.27
C THR A 954 -32.12 -54.37 -31.93
N SER A 955 -31.24 -53.36 -32.00
CA SER A 955 -29.85 -53.45 -31.54
C SER A 955 -29.64 -53.24 -30.04
N ASP A 956 -30.70 -52.92 -29.28
CA ASP A 956 -30.59 -52.38 -27.92
C ASP A 956 -30.56 -53.46 -26.82
N GLN A 957 -30.82 -54.73 -27.14
CA GLN A 957 -30.67 -55.85 -26.22
C GLN A 957 -29.58 -56.81 -26.71
N PRO A 958 -28.65 -57.26 -25.83
CA PRO A 958 -27.70 -58.31 -26.20
C PRO A 958 -28.48 -59.61 -26.45
N GLY A 959 -28.62 -59.99 -27.73
CA GLY A 959 -29.21 -61.26 -28.15
C GLY A 959 -28.19 -62.40 -28.11
N ASP A 960 -28.68 -63.63 -28.32
CA ASP A 960 -27.83 -64.82 -28.45
C ASP A 960 -27.20 -64.91 -29.85
N ASP A 961 -26.22 -65.80 -30.03
CA ASP A 961 -25.61 -66.06 -31.33
C ASP A 961 -26.65 -66.59 -32.34
N VAL A 962 -26.54 -66.12 -33.59
CA VAL A 962 -27.47 -66.52 -34.66
C VAL A 962 -26.69 -67.24 -35.74
N SER A 963 -26.94 -68.54 -35.89
CA SER A 963 -26.32 -69.39 -36.90
C SER A 963 -27.36 -70.03 -37.79
N LEU A 964 -27.13 -70.01 -39.09
CA LEU A 964 -28.02 -70.56 -40.10
C LEU A 964 -27.23 -71.52 -41.00
N ILE A 965 -27.82 -72.69 -41.31
CA ILE A 965 -27.38 -73.55 -42.42
C ILE A 965 -28.57 -73.81 -43.33
N CYS A 966 -28.42 -73.52 -44.62
CA CYS A 966 -29.39 -73.85 -45.65
C CYS A 966 -28.84 -74.96 -46.55
N LEU A 967 -29.58 -76.05 -46.67
CA LEU A 967 -29.34 -77.15 -47.61
C LEU A 967 -30.45 -77.16 -48.65
N LYS A 968 -30.10 -77.26 -49.93
CA LYS A 968 -31.08 -77.35 -51.02
C LYS A 968 -30.72 -78.45 -52.00
N ARG A 969 -31.73 -79.23 -52.41
CA ARG A 969 -31.62 -80.09 -53.60
C ARG A 969 -31.91 -79.24 -54.83
N MET A 970 -30.91 -79.07 -55.68
CA MET A 970 -31.03 -78.37 -56.96
C MET A 970 -31.92 -79.18 -57.91
N ALA A 971 -32.64 -78.46 -58.79
CA ALA A 971 -33.56 -79.02 -59.77
C ALA A 971 -32.86 -79.80 -60.89
#